data_AF-A0A7J6U994-F1
#
_entry.id   AF-A0A7J6U994-F1
#
_cell.length_a   1.000
_cell.length_b   1.000
_cell.length_c   1.000
_cell.angle_alpha   90.00
_cell.angle_beta   90.00
_cell.angle_gamma   90.00
#
_symmetry.space_group_name_H-M   'P 1'
#
loop_
_entity.id
_entity.type
_entity.pdbx_description
1 polymer ?
#
loop_
_entity_poly.entity_id
_entity_poly.type
_entity_poly.pdbx_seq_one_letter_code
_entity_poly.pdbx_strand_id
1 'polypeptide(L)'
;MPHKDSEEPGVLNLTPLTLAGGAAALAAAGVFTYALTSRRPKSSDEKLGPPVPRASQEDPKILAKLQEARNTVMKPYDGASAASFVAYHLSDSAFIYPITPSTPLGENCDQWSAAGVKNAFGQCTVVRQMQSEGGAAGAVHGALAVGGMSSTFTASQGLLLMIPNLYKIAGELIPCVFHVPARAIAGQALSIFGDHSDIMAVRQTGWALLCANSVQECMDMALAAHIATLKSSVPFIHFFDGFRTSHEIQKINDLTADQMKLVAQIMSKEIDKHRSRALNPNHPTVRGTAQSPDIYFQNVEAANPYYDAVPEHLLGAFDMIKALTGREYQLFDYEGDPNATHVFVVMGAGSSTVAETIAYLAKRQPRYKLGLVRVRLLRPWSVPHFLNALPATVQRICVLDHCKEAGAIGEPLYVDVCASIQKSKRPDILVIGGRFGLASKNFTPGQVYAAVRNLVDARVPKSPFTVGIDDDVNNISLAVSDEIDVSDPSTTQCMFWGFGSDGTVGANKNAIKIIADNTDLYAQGFFAYDALKAGGVTVSHLRFGPRPIDSPYEIASGCEYVAVHKKEYVKAFDASLILGASKPESILVLNAPWLTVEELDEELPSKFKLMVAEKRLKLFVINASLVAKESGMGRLINNIMQAVFFRLSGVLPYEQALPLFEAAIEKTYKNKGADVVRKNILAVGYAIDNLHKIDVPFSRWMKCERLDHSKPRSGEEPAFVRDVLDKIHTRLGDSLTVSAFQPGGTVPLGMTQWGKRGVAQAIPVVDMDKCTQCNKCSAICPH
;
A
#
# COMPACT_ATOMS: atom_id res chain seq x y z
N MET A 1 56.38 21.37 -40.18
CA MET A 1 57.28 22.42 -39.65
C MET A 1 57.59 22.09 -38.19
N PRO A 2 58.86 22.15 -37.78
CA PRO A 2 59.62 20.90 -37.79
C PRO A 2 60.47 20.66 -36.53
N HIS A 3 61.05 19.45 -36.45
CA HIS A 3 62.39 19.15 -35.91
C HIS A 3 62.57 19.18 -34.37
N LYS A 4 63.37 18.31 -33.73
CA LYS A 4 64.38 17.32 -34.17
C LYS A 4 64.85 16.49 -32.97
N ASP A 5 65.27 15.26 -33.27
CA ASP A 5 66.51 14.54 -32.83
C ASP A 5 66.85 14.51 -31.34
N SER A 6 67.41 13.47 -30.74
CA SER A 6 68.01 12.16 -31.08
C SER A 6 68.32 11.54 -29.68
N GLU A 7 68.70 10.30 -29.41
CA GLU A 7 69.59 9.34 -30.08
C GLU A 7 69.54 8.04 -29.24
N GLU A 8 69.59 6.88 -29.91
CA GLU A 8 69.89 5.52 -29.40
C GLU A 8 71.39 5.41 -28.92
N PRO A 9 71.99 4.27 -28.46
CA PRO A 9 71.57 2.84 -28.53
C PRO A 9 71.91 1.96 -27.30
N GLY A 10 71.51 0.68 -27.32
CA GLY A 10 72.02 -0.32 -26.37
C GLY A 10 71.44 -1.72 -26.55
N VAL A 11 71.96 -2.48 -27.52
CA VAL A 11 71.65 -3.90 -27.77
C VAL A 11 72.28 -4.81 -26.70
N LEU A 12 71.54 -5.81 -26.22
CA LEU A 12 72.12 -7.10 -25.80
C LEU A 12 71.08 -8.23 -25.83
N ASN A 13 71.23 -9.11 -26.81
CA ASN A 13 70.58 -10.42 -26.91
C ASN A 13 71.32 -11.44 -26.03
N LEU A 14 70.60 -12.27 -25.28
CA LEU A 14 71.00 -13.64 -24.92
C LEU A 14 69.74 -14.53 -24.74
N THR A 15 69.67 -15.61 -25.51
CA THR A 15 68.70 -16.73 -25.47
C THR A 15 69.15 -17.84 -24.47
N PRO A 16 68.53 -19.04 -24.39
CA PRO A 16 67.41 -19.40 -23.50
C PRO A 16 67.76 -20.58 -22.55
N LEU A 17 67.07 -20.75 -21.40
CA LEU A 17 66.98 -22.08 -20.77
C LEU A 17 65.74 -22.27 -19.87
N THR A 18 65.07 -23.37 -20.19
CA THR A 18 63.98 -24.13 -19.57
C THR A 18 63.77 -24.05 -18.05
N LEU A 19 62.49 -23.97 -17.65
CA LEU A 19 61.94 -24.77 -16.55
C LEU A 19 60.42 -24.93 -16.75
N ALA A 20 60.06 -25.99 -17.45
CA ALA A 20 58.72 -26.58 -17.42
C ALA A 20 58.63 -27.48 -16.17
N GLY A 21 57.60 -27.27 -15.35
CA GLY A 21 57.30 -28.14 -14.21
C GLY A 21 56.78 -27.37 -13.00
N GLY A 22 55.47 -27.08 -12.95
CA GLY A 22 54.86 -26.54 -11.72
C GLY A 22 53.46 -25.96 -11.84
N ALA A 23 53.02 -25.51 -13.02
CA ALA A 23 51.76 -24.75 -13.14
C ALA A 23 50.52 -25.59 -13.53
N ALA A 24 50.68 -26.84 -13.98
CA ALA A 24 49.56 -27.63 -14.51
C ALA A 24 48.73 -28.37 -13.43
N ALA A 25 49.24 -28.53 -12.20
CA ALA A 25 48.58 -29.32 -11.16
C ALA A 25 47.61 -28.52 -10.26
N LEU A 26 47.75 -27.19 -10.15
CA LEU A 26 46.86 -26.36 -9.33
C LEU A 26 45.63 -25.83 -10.08
N ALA A 27 45.68 -25.71 -11.41
CA ALA A 27 44.53 -25.29 -12.22
C ALA A 27 43.44 -26.38 -12.31
N ALA A 28 43.81 -27.66 -12.22
CA ALA A 28 42.86 -28.77 -12.32
C ALA A 28 42.02 -28.95 -11.04
N ALA A 29 42.55 -28.63 -9.85
CA ALA A 29 41.84 -28.79 -8.57
C ALA A 29 40.77 -27.69 -8.35
N GLY A 30 41.02 -26.46 -8.80
CA GLY A 30 40.05 -25.35 -8.73
C GLY A 30 38.86 -25.55 -9.67
N VAL A 31 39.10 -26.10 -10.86
CA VAL A 31 38.06 -26.34 -11.88
C VAL A 31 37.19 -27.55 -11.52
N PHE A 32 37.75 -28.60 -10.91
CA PHE A 32 36.96 -29.77 -10.47
C PHE A 32 36.04 -29.47 -9.28
N THR A 33 36.44 -28.56 -8.38
CA THR A 33 35.62 -28.16 -7.24
C THR A 33 34.47 -27.24 -7.65
N TYR A 34 34.69 -26.38 -8.66
CA TYR A 34 33.65 -25.54 -9.26
C TYR A 34 32.60 -26.37 -10.04
N ALA A 35 33.03 -27.43 -10.73
CA ALA A 35 32.13 -28.33 -11.46
C ALA A 35 31.30 -29.26 -10.55
N LEU A 36 31.78 -29.58 -9.34
CA LEU A 36 31.08 -30.45 -8.39
C LEU A 36 30.03 -29.71 -7.53
N THR A 37 30.18 -28.40 -7.31
CA THR A 37 29.17 -27.58 -6.61
C THR A 37 28.19 -26.88 -7.56
N SER A 38 28.51 -26.75 -8.85
CA SER A 38 27.61 -26.26 -9.90
C SER A 38 26.91 -27.40 -10.66
N ARG A 39 26.38 -28.39 -9.94
CA ARG A 39 25.32 -29.22 -10.52
C ARG A 39 24.12 -28.32 -10.80
N ARG A 40 24.11 -27.70 -11.99
CA ARG A 40 22.86 -27.22 -12.60
C ARG A 40 21.86 -28.36 -12.42
N PRO A 41 20.68 -28.13 -11.82
CA PRO A 41 19.64 -29.12 -11.92
C PRO A 41 19.50 -29.44 -13.41
N LYS A 42 19.58 -30.73 -13.76
CA LYS A 42 19.17 -31.17 -15.09
C LYS A 42 17.84 -30.49 -15.35
N SER A 43 17.75 -29.70 -16.41
CA SER A 43 16.51 -29.08 -16.86
C SER A 43 15.49 -30.20 -17.00
N SER A 44 14.70 -30.44 -15.96
CA SER A 44 13.49 -31.24 -16.07
C SER A 44 12.69 -30.53 -17.11
N ASP A 45 12.34 -31.25 -18.19
CA ASP A 45 11.49 -30.76 -19.27
C ASP A 45 10.46 -29.77 -18.71
N GLU A 46 10.57 -28.53 -19.14
CA GLU A 46 9.83 -27.34 -18.69
C GLU A 46 8.33 -27.54 -18.91
N LYS A 47 7.71 -28.31 -18.02
CA LYS A 47 6.29 -28.60 -18.06
C LYS A 47 5.59 -27.65 -17.11
N LEU A 48 4.70 -26.85 -17.67
CA LEU A 48 3.59 -26.30 -16.89
C LEU A 48 2.90 -27.46 -16.16
N GLY A 49 2.53 -27.26 -14.91
CA GLY A 49 2.01 -28.31 -14.05
C GLY A 49 1.66 -27.76 -12.68
N PRO A 50 0.79 -28.43 -11.91
CA PRO A 50 0.46 -27.94 -10.57
C PRO A 50 1.74 -27.83 -9.73
N PRO A 51 1.89 -26.79 -8.90
CA PRO A 51 3.07 -26.63 -8.07
C PRO A 51 3.25 -27.90 -7.21
N VAL A 52 4.40 -28.57 -7.38
CA VAL A 52 4.79 -29.67 -6.51
C VAL A 52 5.27 -29.07 -5.20
N PRO A 53 4.77 -29.50 -4.02
CA PRO A 53 5.25 -29.00 -2.74
C PRO A 53 6.77 -29.11 -2.66
N ARG A 54 7.45 -27.98 -2.51
CA ARG A 54 8.90 -27.93 -2.36
C ARG A 54 9.28 -28.51 -1.00
N ALA A 55 10.24 -29.43 -0.96
CA ALA A 55 10.86 -29.81 0.30
C ALA A 55 11.73 -28.65 0.80
N SER A 56 11.52 -28.23 2.05
CA SER A 56 12.37 -27.23 2.71
C SER A 56 13.84 -27.66 2.64
N GLN A 57 14.70 -26.72 2.28
CA GLN A 57 16.16 -26.90 2.32
C GLN A 57 16.78 -26.32 3.61
N GLU A 58 15.96 -25.73 4.48
CA GLU A 58 16.40 -25.20 5.77
C GLU A 58 16.69 -26.33 6.77
N ASP A 59 17.61 -26.09 7.72
CA ASP A 59 17.94 -27.04 8.77
C ASP A 59 16.67 -27.39 9.59
N PRO A 60 16.25 -28.66 9.64
CA PRO A 60 15.09 -29.08 10.43
C PRO A 60 15.14 -28.67 11.90
N LYS A 61 16.35 -28.55 12.49
CA LYS A 61 16.52 -28.08 13.87
C LYS A 61 16.19 -26.59 14.03
N ILE A 62 16.55 -25.77 13.03
CA ILE A 62 16.19 -24.35 13.00
C ILE A 62 14.67 -24.21 12.91
N LEU A 63 14.04 -24.97 12.02
CA LEU A 63 12.59 -24.95 11.85
C LEU A 63 11.85 -25.39 13.11
N ALA A 64 12.29 -26.48 13.75
CA ALA A 64 11.71 -26.95 15.01
C ALA A 64 11.81 -25.87 16.10
N LYS A 65 12.97 -25.22 16.26
CA LYS A 65 13.17 -24.15 17.25
C LYS A 65 12.27 -22.94 16.98
N LEU A 66 12.10 -22.54 15.73
CA LEU A 66 11.18 -21.45 15.35
C LEU A 66 9.73 -21.83 15.61
N GLN A 67 9.36 -23.09 15.34
CA GLN A 67 8.03 -23.62 15.60
C GLN A 67 7.69 -23.67 17.09
N GLU A 68 8.65 -24.00 17.95
CA GLU A 68 8.50 -23.91 19.41
C GLU A 68 8.27 -22.48 19.89
N ALA A 69 8.84 -21.49 19.20
CA ALA A 69 8.65 -20.07 19.49
C ALA A 69 7.44 -19.44 18.78
N ARG A 70 6.60 -20.25 18.13
CA ARG A 70 5.39 -19.77 17.46
C ARG A 70 4.42 -19.22 18.48
N ASN A 71 4.10 -17.94 18.31
CA ASN A 71 3.13 -17.23 19.11
C ASN A 71 2.10 -16.57 18.19
N THR A 72 0.84 -16.51 18.63
CA THR A 72 -0.22 -15.82 17.91
C THR A 72 -0.72 -14.68 18.78
N VAL A 73 -0.37 -13.46 18.42
CA VAL A 73 -0.81 -12.26 19.11
C VAL A 73 -1.48 -11.36 18.08
N MET A 74 -2.80 -11.23 18.17
CA MET A 74 -3.53 -10.40 17.22
C MET A 74 -3.44 -8.93 17.62
N LYS A 75 -3.08 -8.04 16.69
CA LYS A 75 -3.04 -6.59 16.92
C LYS A 75 -3.53 -5.79 15.72
N PRO A 76 -4.20 -4.65 15.93
CA PRO A 76 -4.57 -3.72 14.86
C PRO A 76 -3.35 -2.88 14.45
N TYR A 77 -2.74 -3.20 13.31
CA TYR A 77 -1.59 -2.50 12.72
C TYR A 77 -1.96 -1.88 11.37
N ASP A 78 -1.22 -0.85 10.97
CA ASP A 78 -1.12 -0.48 9.55
C ASP A 78 0.15 -1.05 8.92
N GLY A 79 0.22 -1.06 7.58
CA GLY A 79 1.37 -1.62 6.86
C GLY A 79 2.70 -0.93 7.19
N ALA A 80 2.67 0.38 7.46
CA ALA A 80 3.84 1.13 7.89
C ALA A 80 4.36 0.63 9.25
N SER A 81 3.49 0.46 10.25
CA SER A 81 3.83 -0.03 11.58
C SER A 81 4.33 -1.48 11.54
N ALA A 82 3.71 -2.31 10.70
CA ALA A 82 4.12 -3.70 10.48
C ALA A 82 5.56 -3.80 9.94
N ALA A 83 5.88 -3.03 8.90
CA ALA A 83 7.23 -3.01 8.31
C ALA A 83 8.26 -2.36 9.25
N SER A 84 7.91 -1.23 9.89
CA SER A 84 8.84 -0.51 10.77
C SER A 84 9.20 -1.32 12.01
N PHE A 85 8.29 -2.15 12.54
CA PHE A 85 8.57 -3.05 13.66
C PHE A 85 9.75 -3.97 13.35
N VAL A 86 9.70 -4.68 12.24
CA VAL A 86 10.78 -5.61 11.84
C VAL A 86 12.07 -4.84 11.54
N ALA A 87 11.98 -3.74 10.78
CA ALA A 87 13.13 -2.91 10.44
C ALA A 87 13.85 -2.39 11.69
N TYR A 88 13.10 -1.93 12.68
CA TYR A 88 13.63 -1.44 13.95
C TYR A 88 14.36 -2.54 14.71
N HIS A 89 13.72 -3.70 14.86
CA HIS A 89 14.27 -4.79 15.66
C HIS A 89 15.47 -5.48 15.02
N LEU A 90 15.63 -5.45 13.69
CA LEU A 90 16.74 -6.12 12.97
C LEU A 90 17.82 -5.16 12.45
N SER A 91 17.81 -3.89 12.85
CA SER A 91 18.83 -2.91 12.46
C SER A 91 19.55 -2.29 13.67
N ASP A 92 20.83 -1.96 13.51
CA ASP A 92 21.59 -1.13 14.45
C ASP A 92 21.26 0.36 14.28
N SER A 93 20.98 0.77 13.03
CA SER A 93 20.70 2.15 12.67
C SER A 93 19.62 2.29 11.60
N ALA A 94 18.96 3.44 11.56
CA ALA A 94 18.09 3.85 10.48
C ALA A 94 18.37 5.32 10.12
N PHE A 95 18.84 5.56 8.89
CA PHE A 95 18.99 6.92 8.37
C PHE A 95 17.76 7.27 7.55
N ILE A 96 17.11 8.38 7.87
CA ILE A 96 15.77 8.70 7.36
C ILE A 96 15.71 10.08 6.71
N TYR A 97 14.72 10.27 5.85
CA TYR A 97 14.24 11.57 5.40
C TYR A 97 12.73 11.48 5.17
N PRO A 98 11.93 12.44 5.65
CA PRO A 98 10.48 12.32 5.62
C PRO A 98 9.93 12.55 4.21
N ILE A 99 9.19 11.56 3.69
CA ILE A 99 8.44 11.66 2.44
C ILE A 99 7.14 10.85 2.56
N THR A 100 6.00 11.44 2.23
CA THR A 100 4.71 10.72 2.23
C THR A 100 4.72 9.63 1.14
N PRO A 101 4.17 8.42 1.36
CA PRO A 101 3.57 7.90 2.59
C PRO A 101 4.54 7.10 3.50
N SER A 102 5.86 7.23 3.35
CA SER A 102 6.84 6.51 4.16
C SER A 102 7.20 7.16 5.50
N THR A 103 6.85 8.44 5.69
CA THR A 103 7.13 9.18 6.94
C THR A 103 6.78 8.41 8.23
N PRO A 104 5.61 7.75 8.36
CA PRO A 104 5.26 7.03 9.59
C PRO A 104 6.26 5.93 9.97
N LEU A 105 6.95 5.30 9.02
CA LEU A 105 7.94 4.26 9.32
C LEU A 105 9.12 4.85 10.11
N GLY A 106 9.62 6.01 9.67
CA GLY A 106 10.70 6.73 10.34
C GLY A 106 10.27 7.29 11.70
N GLU A 107 9.07 7.87 11.78
CA GLU A 107 8.50 8.40 13.04
C GLU A 107 8.32 7.29 14.08
N ASN A 108 7.82 6.12 13.69
CA ASN A 108 7.67 4.97 14.58
C ASN A 108 9.02 4.54 15.16
N CYS A 109 10.04 4.40 14.31
CA CYS A 109 11.39 4.04 14.75
C CYS A 109 12.00 5.10 15.69
N ASP A 110 11.83 6.38 15.38
CA ASP A 110 12.33 7.47 16.22
C ASP A 110 11.65 7.48 17.60
N GLN A 111 10.32 7.31 17.63
CA GLN A 111 9.55 7.21 18.87
C GLN A 111 9.99 6.01 19.74
N TRP A 112 10.20 4.83 19.15
CA TRP A 112 10.69 3.66 19.88
C TRP A 112 12.12 3.83 20.38
N SER A 113 13.00 4.43 19.58
CA SER A 113 14.36 4.81 20.00
C SER A 113 14.34 5.77 21.19
N ALA A 114 13.54 6.84 21.12
CA ALA A 114 13.38 7.82 22.19
C ALA A 114 12.78 7.21 23.47
N ALA A 115 11.89 6.22 23.32
CA ALA A 115 11.31 5.46 24.43
C ALA A 115 12.25 4.38 25.01
N GLY A 116 13.46 4.20 24.46
CA GLY A 116 14.44 3.24 24.95
C GLY A 116 14.13 1.78 24.62
N VAL A 117 13.26 1.52 23.63
CA VAL A 117 12.94 0.17 23.16
C VAL A 117 14.21 -0.50 22.62
N LYS A 118 14.42 -1.78 22.95
CA LYS A 118 15.60 -2.53 22.52
C LYS A 118 15.32 -3.32 21.25
N ASN A 119 16.24 -3.27 20.30
CA ASN A 119 16.29 -4.12 19.13
C ASN A 119 16.71 -5.56 19.51
N ALA A 120 16.78 -6.45 18.53
CA ALA A 120 17.13 -7.86 18.72
C ALA A 120 18.55 -8.07 19.28
N PHE A 121 19.41 -7.05 19.21
CA PHE A 121 20.79 -7.06 19.70
C PHE A 121 20.95 -6.42 21.09
N GLY A 122 19.84 -6.04 21.74
CA GLY A 122 19.86 -5.45 23.08
C GLY A 122 20.24 -3.96 23.14
N GLN A 123 20.30 -3.28 21.98
CA GLN A 123 20.60 -1.85 21.86
C GLN A 123 19.39 -1.07 21.38
N CYS A 124 19.39 0.27 21.53
CA CYS A 124 18.38 1.10 20.86
C CYS A 124 18.85 1.35 19.43
N THR A 125 17.98 1.17 18.44
CA THR A 125 18.29 1.46 17.03
C THR A 125 18.54 2.96 16.87
N VAL A 126 19.69 3.33 16.30
CA VAL A 126 20.07 4.73 16.13
C VAL A 126 19.34 5.34 14.94
N VAL A 127 18.40 6.24 15.20
CA VAL A 127 17.67 6.96 14.15
C VAL A 127 18.28 8.34 13.90
N ARG A 128 18.60 8.66 12.65
CA ARG A 128 19.17 9.96 12.25
C ARG A 128 18.52 10.48 10.98
N GLN A 129 18.05 11.72 11.02
CA GLN A 129 17.53 12.41 9.85
C GLN A 129 18.68 13.05 9.06
N MET A 130 18.69 12.85 7.74
CA MET A 130 19.65 13.46 6.82
C MET A 130 19.06 14.70 6.13
N GLN A 131 19.85 15.35 5.26
CA GLN A 131 19.41 16.53 4.50
C GLN A 131 18.55 16.21 3.26
N SER A 132 18.64 14.98 2.76
CA SER A 132 17.85 14.43 1.65
C SER A 132 17.94 12.90 1.66
N GLU A 133 17.10 12.22 0.87
CA GLU A 133 17.16 10.78 0.66
C GLU A 133 18.49 10.32 0.04
N GLY A 134 19.10 11.14 -0.83
CA GLY A 134 20.45 10.86 -1.36
C GLY A 134 21.50 10.84 -0.24
N GLY A 135 21.39 11.75 0.73
CA GLY A 135 22.21 11.74 1.94
C GLY A 135 21.92 10.55 2.85
N ALA A 136 20.65 10.17 3.02
CA ALA A 136 20.25 8.97 3.75
C ALA A 136 20.83 7.70 3.12
N ALA A 137 20.74 7.53 1.81
CA ALA A 137 21.30 6.37 1.12
C ALA A 137 22.83 6.27 1.25
N GLY A 138 23.54 7.42 1.18
CA GLY A 138 24.98 7.45 1.41
C GLY A 138 25.38 7.12 2.84
N ALA A 139 24.60 7.60 3.83
CA ALA A 139 24.82 7.27 5.24
C ALA A 139 24.58 5.79 5.53
N VAL A 140 23.53 5.20 4.93
CA VAL A 140 23.28 3.76 4.98
C VAL A 140 24.45 2.99 4.36
N HIS A 141 24.90 3.36 3.15
CA HIS A 141 26.05 2.72 2.51
C HIS A 141 27.29 2.73 3.42
N GLY A 142 27.61 3.90 4.00
CA GLY A 142 28.72 4.05 4.95
C GLY A 142 28.59 3.16 6.19
N ALA A 143 27.41 3.16 6.84
CA ALA A 143 27.15 2.37 8.04
C ALA A 143 27.26 0.85 7.77
N LEU A 144 26.77 0.41 6.61
CA LEU A 144 26.88 -0.99 6.22
C LEU A 144 28.33 -1.36 5.86
N ALA A 145 29.08 -0.47 5.20
CA ALA A 145 30.47 -0.71 4.82
C ALA A 145 31.41 -0.91 6.02
N VAL A 146 31.07 -0.32 7.18
CA VAL A 146 31.78 -0.54 8.47
C VAL A 146 31.19 -1.67 9.31
N GLY A 147 30.30 -2.50 8.73
CA GLY A 147 29.78 -3.73 9.35
C GLY A 147 28.53 -3.57 10.22
N GLY A 148 27.93 -2.37 10.26
CA GLY A 148 26.63 -2.17 10.91
C GLY A 148 25.48 -2.77 10.10
N MET A 149 24.38 -3.07 10.76
CA MET A 149 23.09 -3.37 10.14
C MET A 149 22.27 -2.09 10.03
N SER A 150 21.84 -1.71 8.83
CA SER A 150 21.15 -0.44 8.62
C SER A 150 19.97 -0.60 7.66
N SER A 151 18.87 0.10 7.96
CA SER A 151 17.68 0.18 7.11
C SER A 151 17.33 1.64 6.80
N THR A 152 16.47 1.86 5.82
CA THR A 152 15.87 3.17 5.54
C THR A 152 14.45 3.03 5.02
N PHE A 153 13.75 4.16 4.98
CA PHE A 153 12.35 4.28 4.58
C PHE A 153 12.22 5.42 3.58
N THR A 154 11.65 5.14 2.40
CA THR A 154 11.51 6.14 1.34
C THR A 154 10.33 5.79 0.42
N ALA A 155 10.03 6.66 -0.54
CA ALA A 155 9.02 6.46 -1.57
C ALA A 155 9.26 7.43 -2.74
N SER A 156 8.74 7.14 -3.93
CA SER A 156 8.65 8.08 -5.06
C SER A 156 9.96 8.81 -5.36
N GLN A 157 9.94 10.15 -5.33
CA GLN A 157 11.09 11.01 -5.59
C GLN A 157 12.27 10.70 -4.67
N GLY A 158 11.99 10.33 -3.42
CA GLY A 158 13.02 9.97 -2.46
C GLY A 158 13.80 8.75 -2.91
N LEU A 159 13.11 7.72 -3.39
CA LEU A 159 13.74 6.52 -3.93
C LEU A 159 14.60 6.83 -5.16
N LEU A 160 14.14 7.74 -6.04
CA LEU A 160 14.93 8.17 -7.20
C LEU A 160 16.27 8.82 -6.78
N LEU A 161 16.27 9.61 -5.70
CA LEU A 161 17.49 10.21 -5.17
C LEU A 161 18.46 9.19 -4.56
N MET A 162 17.97 7.99 -4.20
CA MET A 162 18.80 6.92 -3.68
C MET A 162 19.49 6.07 -4.77
N ILE A 163 19.03 6.14 -6.03
CA ILE A 163 19.49 5.28 -7.15
C ILE A 163 21.02 5.17 -7.25
N PRO A 164 21.81 6.27 -7.19
CA PRO A 164 23.27 6.15 -7.28
C PRO A 164 23.89 5.26 -6.21
N ASN A 165 23.38 5.33 -4.97
CA ASN A 165 23.82 4.48 -3.87
C ASN A 165 23.25 3.06 -3.96
N LEU A 166 22.06 2.87 -4.56
CA LEU A 166 21.52 1.53 -4.78
C LEU A 166 22.51 0.67 -5.59
N TYR A 167 23.03 1.19 -6.71
CA TYR A 167 24.04 0.49 -7.50
C TYR A 167 25.31 0.16 -6.71
N LYS A 168 25.76 1.08 -5.84
CA LYS A 168 26.95 0.89 -5.01
C LYS A 168 26.76 -0.22 -3.97
N ILE A 169 25.65 -0.19 -3.23
CA ILE A 169 25.35 -1.18 -2.19
C ILE A 169 25.18 -2.58 -2.82
N ALA A 170 24.49 -2.68 -3.95
CA ALA A 170 24.30 -3.95 -4.66
C ALA A 170 25.61 -4.47 -5.28
N GLY A 171 26.38 -3.61 -5.94
CA GLY A 171 27.67 -3.98 -6.55
C GLY A 171 28.73 -4.39 -5.53
N GLU A 172 28.63 -3.92 -4.28
CA GLU A 172 29.51 -4.34 -3.18
C GLU A 172 28.97 -5.56 -2.40
N LEU A 173 27.81 -6.12 -2.80
CA LEU A 173 27.16 -7.28 -2.17
C LEU A 173 27.02 -7.09 -0.66
N ILE A 174 26.39 -5.98 -0.28
CA ILE A 174 26.20 -5.58 1.11
C ILE A 174 24.75 -5.85 1.53
N PRO A 175 24.51 -6.69 2.56
CA PRO A 175 23.16 -7.02 3.00
C PRO A 175 22.48 -5.85 3.71
N CYS A 176 21.29 -5.47 3.26
CA CYS A 176 20.42 -4.49 3.91
C CYS A 176 19.02 -4.52 3.33
N VAL A 177 18.08 -3.83 3.99
CA VAL A 177 16.70 -3.73 3.52
C VAL A 177 16.22 -2.29 3.50
N PHE A 178 15.67 -1.86 2.35
CA PHE A 178 14.95 -0.60 2.22
C PHE A 178 13.45 -0.92 2.20
N HIS A 179 12.67 -0.26 3.05
CA HIS A 179 11.22 -0.46 3.08
C HIS A 179 10.52 0.70 2.37
N VAL A 180 9.77 0.39 1.32
CA VAL A 180 9.21 1.39 0.39
C VAL A 180 7.69 1.23 0.25
N PRO A 181 6.91 2.12 0.88
CA PRO A 181 5.53 2.34 0.50
C PRO A 181 5.46 2.94 -0.91
N ALA A 182 5.31 2.08 -1.92
CA ALA A 182 5.42 2.42 -3.34
C ALA A 182 4.44 3.55 -3.72
N ARG A 183 4.96 4.57 -4.42
CA ARG A 183 4.25 5.82 -4.72
C ARG A 183 4.56 6.31 -6.13
N ALA A 184 3.54 6.88 -6.76
CA ALA A 184 3.62 7.56 -8.05
C ALA A 184 4.81 8.52 -8.17
N ILE A 185 5.48 8.49 -9.33
CA ILE A 185 6.49 9.48 -9.71
C ILE A 185 5.79 10.73 -10.28
N ALA A 186 6.27 11.90 -9.89
CA ALA A 186 5.83 13.18 -10.44
C ALA A 186 6.23 13.28 -11.92
N GLY A 187 5.25 13.14 -12.80
CA GLY A 187 5.35 13.38 -14.24
C GLY A 187 4.65 14.70 -14.60
N GLN A 188 3.49 14.61 -15.25
CA GLN A 188 2.62 15.76 -15.57
C GLN A 188 2.07 16.47 -14.32
N ALA A 189 2.04 15.80 -13.18
CA ALA A 189 1.64 16.34 -11.90
C ALA A 189 2.27 15.53 -10.76
N LEU A 190 2.39 16.14 -9.58
CA LEU A 190 2.74 15.42 -8.36
C LEU A 190 1.54 14.58 -7.90
N SER A 191 1.80 13.33 -7.50
CA SER A 191 0.87 12.55 -6.70
C SER A 191 1.57 12.04 -5.45
N ILE A 192 0.86 12.06 -4.31
CA ILE A 192 1.32 11.42 -3.07
C ILE A 192 0.91 9.96 -2.98
N PHE A 193 0.02 9.52 -3.87
CA PHE A 193 -0.69 8.25 -3.76
C PHE A 193 0.08 7.09 -4.41
N GLY A 194 -0.30 5.88 -4.01
CA GLY A 194 0.41 4.64 -4.31
C GLY A 194 0.23 4.13 -5.74
N ASP A 195 1.36 3.84 -6.38
CA ASP A 195 1.50 2.96 -7.54
C ASP A 195 2.97 2.50 -7.60
N HIS A 196 3.35 1.61 -8.52
CA HIS A 196 4.68 1.00 -8.57
C HIS A 196 5.69 1.74 -9.45
N SER A 197 5.39 2.97 -9.90
CA SER A 197 6.28 3.68 -10.82
C SER A 197 7.68 3.93 -10.26
N ASP A 198 7.81 4.12 -8.95
CA ASP A 198 9.08 4.29 -8.25
C ASP A 198 9.87 2.98 -8.13
N ILE A 199 9.21 1.88 -7.81
CA ILE A 199 9.80 0.53 -7.77
C ILE A 199 10.30 0.14 -9.16
N MET A 200 9.50 0.39 -10.20
CA MET A 200 9.88 0.06 -11.57
C MET A 200 11.05 0.90 -12.08
N ALA A 201 11.25 2.12 -11.54
CA ALA A 201 12.40 2.96 -11.86
C ALA A 201 13.73 2.45 -11.28
N VAL A 202 13.71 1.50 -10.34
CA VAL A 202 14.92 0.95 -9.69
C VAL A 202 15.17 -0.53 -9.97
N ARG A 203 14.35 -1.17 -10.81
CA ARG A 203 14.42 -2.62 -11.11
C ARG A 203 15.76 -3.11 -11.67
N GLN A 204 16.55 -2.20 -12.23
CA GLN A 204 17.85 -2.45 -12.85
C GLN A 204 19.05 -2.26 -11.91
N THR A 205 18.83 -1.81 -10.67
CA THR A 205 19.91 -1.41 -9.75
C THR A 205 20.68 -2.56 -9.11
N GLY A 206 20.29 -3.81 -9.38
CA GLY A 206 20.86 -5.00 -8.72
C GLY A 206 20.24 -5.29 -7.35
N TRP A 207 19.12 -4.66 -6.99
CA TRP A 207 18.41 -4.99 -5.75
C TRP A 207 17.41 -6.12 -5.97
N ALA A 208 17.27 -6.98 -4.98
CA ALA A 208 16.13 -7.88 -4.92
C ALA A 208 14.88 -7.07 -4.58
N LEU A 209 13.79 -7.27 -5.32
CA LEU A 209 12.54 -6.54 -5.16
C LEU A 209 11.45 -7.49 -4.65
N LEU A 210 11.03 -7.32 -3.39
CA LEU A 210 10.07 -8.18 -2.71
C LEU A 210 8.80 -7.40 -2.36
N CYS A 211 7.66 -7.85 -2.90
CA CYS A 211 6.35 -7.24 -2.72
C CYS A 211 5.57 -7.89 -1.57
N ALA A 212 4.92 -7.06 -0.74
CA ALA A 212 3.87 -7.46 0.17
C ALA A 212 2.49 -6.97 -0.32
N ASN A 213 1.51 -7.87 -0.30
CA ASN A 213 0.17 -7.62 -0.86
C ASN A 213 -0.87 -7.17 0.19
N SER A 214 -0.58 -7.34 1.48
CA SER A 214 -1.48 -6.99 2.59
C SER A 214 -0.70 -6.48 3.80
N VAL A 215 -1.39 -5.95 4.81
CA VAL A 215 -0.75 -5.47 6.05
C VAL A 215 -0.04 -6.62 6.78
N GLN A 216 -0.63 -7.81 6.80
CA GLN A 216 0.02 -9.00 7.37
C GLN A 216 1.30 -9.35 6.61
N GLU A 217 1.24 -9.31 5.27
CA GLU A 217 2.42 -9.57 4.44
C GLU A 217 3.50 -8.49 4.59
N CYS A 218 3.16 -7.23 4.91
CA CYS A 218 4.17 -6.20 5.20
C CYS A 218 5.10 -6.60 6.36
N MET A 219 4.56 -7.30 7.36
CA MET A 219 5.36 -7.82 8.48
C MET A 219 6.19 -9.03 8.04
N ASP A 220 5.58 -9.97 7.36
CA ASP A 220 6.22 -11.23 6.99
C ASP A 220 7.30 -11.04 5.92
N MET A 221 7.01 -10.27 4.87
CA MET A 221 7.96 -9.99 3.80
C MET A 221 9.09 -9.07 4.27
N ALA A 222 8.84 -8.18 5.24
CA ALA A 222 9.92 -7.45 5.90
C ALA A 222 10.88 -8.42 6.59
N LEU A 223 10.38 -9.39 7.35
CA LEU A 223 11.22 -10.40 8.00
C LEU A 223 11.95 -11.28 6.97
N ALA A 224 11.24 -11.69 5.91
CA ALA A 224 11.80 -12.49 4.83
C ALA A 224 12.97 -11.77 4.16
N ALA A 225 12.82 -10.49 3.86
CA ALA A 225 13.86 -9.67 3.24
C ALA A 225 15.10 -9.56 4.13
N HIS A 226 14.93 -9.34 5.44
CA HIS A 226 16.05 -9.25 6.40
C HIS A 226 16.80 -10.59 6.55
N ILE A 227 16.09 -11.72 6.51
CA ILE A 227 16.73 -13.05 6.54
C ILE A 227 17.44 -13.32 5.20
N ALA A 228 16.74 -13.13 4.08
CA ALA A 228 17.24 -13.45 2.75
C ALA A 228 18.43 -12.57 2.33
N THR A 229 18.43 -11.29 2.70
CA THR A 229 19.56 -10.40 2.42
C THR A 229 20.84 -10.85 3.13
N LEU A 230 20.74 -11.30 4.40
CA LEU A 230 21.87 -11.82 5.15
C LEU A 230 22.44 -13.11 4.54
N LYS A 231 21.57 -14.04 4.10
CA LYS A 231 21.99 -15.29 3.46
C LYS A 231 22.62 -15.06 2.09
N SER A 232 22.01 -14.20 1.28
CA SER A 232 22.42 -13.96 -0.12
C SER A 232 23.51 -12.89 -0.27
N SER A 233 23.72 -12.03 0.72
CA SER A 233 24.52 -10.78 0.59
C SER A 233 24.00 -9.80 -0.49
N VAL A 234 22.83 -10.05 -1.08
CA VAL A 234 22.17 -9.13 -2.03
C VAL A 234 21.22 -8.24 -1.25
N PRO A 235 21.22 -6.91 -1.46
CA PRO A 235 20.32 -6.00 -0.75
C PRO A 235 18.87 -6.10 -1.28
N PHE A 236 17.90 -5.86 -0.39
CA PHE A 236 16.47 -6.01 -0.69
C PHE A 236 15.70 -4.70 -0.58
N ILE A 237 14.85 -4.41 -1.58
CA ILE A 237 13.75 -3.46 -1.43
C ILE A 237 12.51 -4.28 -1.11
N HIS A 238 12.03 -4.12 0.12
CA HIS A 238 10.72 -4.60 0.54
C HIS A 238 9.69 -3.50 0.28
N PHE A 239 8.72 -3.74 -0.60
CA PHE A 239 7.74 -2.72 -0.97
C PHE A 239 6.30 -3.20 -0.88
N PHE A 240 5.40 -2.24 -0.71
CA PHE A 240 3.96 -2.43 -0.56
C PHE A 240 3.24 -1.14 -0.95
N ASP A 241 1.96 -1.21 -1.26
CA ASP A 241 1.26 -0.09 -1.89
C ASP A 241 1.10 1.10 -0.94
N GLY A 242 1.57 2.27 -1.39
CA GLY A 242 1.42 3.55 -0.69
C GLY A 242 -0.06 3.90 -0.48
N PHE A 243 -0.40 4.38 0.71
CA PHE A 243 -1.76 4.49 1.25
C PHE A 243 -2.54 3.18 1.35
N ARG A 244 -2.76 2.49 0.23
CA ARG A 244 -3.66 1.33 0.12
C ARG A 244 -3.29 0.19 1.09
N THR A 245 -2.00 -0.03 1.32
CA THR A 245 -1.51 -1.00 2.32
C THR A 245 -0.80 -0.30 3.47
N SER A 246 0.03 0.70 3.19
CA SER A 246 0.80 1.39 4.24
C SER A 246 -0.05 2.08 5.31
N HIS A 247 -1.26 2.55 4.97
CA HIS A 247 -2.16 3.29 5.87
C HIS A 247 -3.49 2.56 6.12
N GLU A 248 -3.70 1.41 5.50
CA GLU A 248 -4.81 0.53 5.85
C GLU A 248 -4.52 -0.13 7.19
N ILE A 249 -5.47 -0.06 8.11
CA ILE A 249 -5.39 -0.74 9.40
C ILE A 249 -6.02 -2.11 9.25
N GLN A 250 -5.31 -3.17 9.61
CA GLN A 250 -5.83 -4.52 9.72
C GLN A 250 -5.49 -5.13 11.08
N LYS A 251 -6.36 -6.01 11.58
CA LYS A 251 -6.02 -6.90 12.69
C LYS A 251 -5.15 -8.05 12.16
N ILE A 252 -3.86 -7.99 12.44
CA ILE A 252 -2.86 -8.97 11.98
C ILE A 252 -2.36 -9.84 13.13
N ASN A 253 -1.78 -10.99 12.81
CA ASN A 253 -0.98 -11.79 13.73
C ASN A 253 0.44 -11.22 13.80
N ASP A 254 0.72 -10.52 14.90
CA ASP A 254 1.94 -9.77 15.17
C ASP A 254 3.14 -10.68 15.45
N LEU A 255 4.34 -10.18 15.15
CA LEU A 255 5.60 -10.77 15.56
C LEU A 255 6.05 -10.14 16.87
N THR A 256 6.70 -10.91 17.74
CA THR A 256 7.17 -10.41 19.04
C THR A 256 8.66 -10.04 19.01
N ALA A 257 9.07 -9.17 19.93
CA ALA A 257 10.48 -8.81 20.09
C ALA A 257 11.36 -10.05 20.41
N ASP A 258 10.82 -11.06 21.10
CA ASP A 258 11.54 -12.29 21.42
C ASP A 258 11.70 -13.19 20.19
N GLN A 259 10.71 -13.22 19.28
CA GLN A 259 10.86 -13.86 17.98
C GLN A 259 11.92 -13.15 17.14
N MET A 260 12.00 -11.82 17.18
CA MET A 260 13.07 -11.06 16.50
C MET A 260 14.46 -11.37 17.07
N LYS A 261 14.60 -11.46 18.40
CA LYS A 261 15.83 -11.91 19.05
C LYS A 261 16.22 -13.32 18.62
N LEU A 262 15.25 -14.24 18.59
CA LEU A 262 15.49 -15.62 18.15
C LEU A 262 15.99 -15.68 16.71
N VAL A 263 15.35 -14.94 15.80
CA VAL A 263 15.80 -14.85 14.39
C VAL A 263 17.22 -14.29 14.33
N ALA A 264 17.52 -13.20 15.03
CA ALA A 264 18.85 -12.62 15.07
C ALA A 264 19.92 -13.60 15.61
N GLN A 265 19.58 -14.43 16.60
CA GLN A 265 20.47 -15.48 17.11
C GLN A 265 20.71 -16.58 16.08
N ILE A 266 19.67 -17.02 15.37
CA ILE A 266 19.77 -18.01 14.29
C ILE A 266 20.69 -17.47 13.18
N MET A 267 20.53 -16.19 12.84
CA MET A 267 21.29 -15.50 11.79
C MET A 267 22.67 -15.00 12.22
N SER A 268 23.13 -15.36 13.42
CA SER A 268 24.39 -14.85 14.00
C SER A 268 25.60 -15.09 13.09
N LYS A 269 25.68 -16.27 12.46
CA LYS A 269 26.77 -16.63 11.55
C LYS A 269 26.80 -15.73 10.31
N GLU A 270 25.65 -15.44 9.72
CA GLU A 270 25.52 -14.57 8.55
C GLU A 270 25.83 -13.11 8.92
N ILE A 271 25.40 -12.66 10.11
CA ILE A 271 25.73 -11.34 10.65
C ILE A 271 27.25 -11.21 10.87
N ASP A 272 27.89 -12.21 11.46
CA ASP A 272 29.33 -12.21 11.67
C ASP A 272 30.10 -12.27 10.35
N LYS A 273 29.58 -12.97 9.34
CA LYS A 273 30.12 -12.94 7.97
C LYS A 273 30.07 -11.52 7.39
N HIS A 274 28.96 -10.79 7.54
CA HIS A 274 28.88 -9.39 7.13
C HIS A 274 29.92 -8.52 7.86
N ARG A 275 29.98 -8.62 9.18
CA ARG A 275 30.95 -7.89 10.02
C ARG A 275 32.41 -8.20 9.66
N SER A 276 32.73 -9.44 9.31
CA SER A 276 34.10 -9.83 8.92
C SER A 276 34.57 -9.16 7.62
N ARG A 277 33.64 -8.71 6.76
CA ARG A 277 33.91 -7.97 5.51
C ARG A 277 33.94 -6.46 5.71
N ALA A 278 33.75 -5.97 6.94
CA ALA A 278 33.71 -4.54 7.23
C ALA A 278 35.06 -3.85 6.96
N LEU A 279 35.01 -2.56 6.66
CA LEU A 279 36.18 -1.69 6.71
C LEU A 279 36.67 -1.59 8.16
N ASN A 280 37.88 -2.09 8.41
CA ASN A 280 38.51 -2.06 9.73
C ASN A 280 40.03 -1.85 9.55
N PRO A 281 40.66 -0.88 10.24
CA PRO A 281 42.09 -0.64 10.13
C PRO A 281 42.96 -1.84 10.57
N ASN A 282 42.42 -2.77 11.38
CA ASN A 282 43.13 -3.97 11.81
C ASN A 282 43.15 -5.08 10.73
N HIS A 283 42.29 -4.99 9.71
CA HIS A 283 42.26 -5.89 8.56
C HIS A 283 41.77 -5.13 7.31
N PRO A 284 42.56 -4.16 6.81
CA PRO A 284 42.08 -3.18 5.85
C PRO A 284 41.80 -3.80 4.49
N THR A 285 40.76 -3.28 3.84
CA THR A 285 40.40 -3.59 2.45
C THR A 285 40.12 -2.29 1.68
N VAL A 286 40.25 -2.34 0.36
CA VAL A 286 39.84 -1.24 -0.53
C VAL A 286 38.60 -1.67 -1.31
N ARG A 287 37.62 -0.78 -1.43
CA ARG A 287 36.38 -1.01 -2.21
C ARG A 287 36.04 0.23 -3.03
N GLY A 288 35.27 0.05 -4.10
CA GLY A 288 34.90 1.14 -5.00
C GLY A 288 36.08 1.71 -5.79
N THR A 289 37.00 0.86 -6.26
CA THR A 289 38.11 1.27 -7.12
C THR A 289 37.60 1.78 -8.47
N ALA A 290 38.44 2.57 -9.16
CA ALA A 290 38.27 2.85 -10.57
C ALA A 290 38.83 1.68 -11.40
N GLN A 291 38.04 1.13 -12.31
CA GLN A 291 38.41 -0.03 -13.13
C GLN A 291 38.36 0.36 -14.62
N SER A 292 39.35 -0.10 -15.37
CA SER A 292 39.41 0.04 -16.83
C SER A 292 38.58 -1.06 -17.52
N PRO A 293 38.34 -0.95 -18.85
CA PRO A 293 37.57 -1.95 -19.61
C PRO A 293 38.16 -3.37 -19.61
N ASP A 294 39.44 -3.51 -19.25
CA ASP A 294 40.17 -4.77 -19.19
C ASP A 294 39.68 -5.72 -18.09
N ILE A 295 39.11 -5.20 -16.99
CA ILE A 295 38.62 -6.02 -15.86
C ILE A 295 37.19 -5.69 -15.41
N TYR A 296 36.64 -4.52 -15.78
CA TYR A 296 35.34 -4.08 -15.26
C TYR A 296 34.23 -5.08 -15.59
N PHE A 297 34.16 -5.57 -16.84
CA PHE A 297 33.11 -6.48 -17.25
C PHE A 297 33.18 -7.81 -16.50
N GLN A 298 34.38 -8.41 -16.40
CA GLN A 298 34.58 -9.65 -15.65
C GLN A 298 34.20 -9.50 -14.18
N ASN A 299 34.51 -8.36 -13.57
CA ASN A 299 34.19 -8.11 -12.17
C ASN A 299 32.69 -7.88 -11.92
N VAL A 300 31.96 -7.28 -12.88
CA VAL A 300 30.50 -7.18 -12.83
C VAL A 300 29.86 -8.58 -12.87
N GLU A 301 30.28 -9.42 -13.81
CA GLU A 301 29.74 -10.79 -13.98
C GLU A 301 30.12 -11.74 -12.82
N ALA A 302 31.18 -11.43 -12.06
CA ALA A 302 31.59 -12.22 -10.91
C ALA A 302 30.53 -12.29 -9.79
N ALA A 303 29.57 -11.35 -9.77
CA ALA A 303 28.48 -11.33 -8.80
C ALA A 303 27.32 -12.30 -9.14
N ASN A 304 27.24 -12.83 -10.36
CA ASN A 304 26.11 -13.65 -10.83
C ASN A 304 25.71 -14.80 -9.88
N PRO A 305 26.66 -15.59 -9.29
CA PRO A 305 26.30 -16.67 -8.37
C PRO A 305 25.52 -16.22 -7.13
N TYR A 306 25.69 -14.96 -6.70
CA TYR A 306 24.95 -14.41 -5.56
C TYR A 306 23.49 -14.15 -5.95
N TYR A 307 23.25 -13.58 -7.14
CA TYR A 307 21.91 -13.32 -7.66
C TYR A 307 21.15 -14.60 -8.00
N ASP A 308 21.83 -15.59 -8.60
CA ASP A 308 21.24 -16.89 -8.93
C ASP A 308 20.75 -17.64 -7.69
N ALA A 309 21.38 -17.39 -6.52
CA ALA A 309 21.02 -18.00 -5.24
C ALA A 309 19.89 -17.29 -4.49
N VAL A 310 19.55 -16.05 -4.83
CA VAL A 310 18.50 -15.26 -4.13
C VAL A 310 17.16 -15.99 -4.05
N PRO A 311 16.61 -16.58 -5.14
CA PRO A 311 15.35 -17.31 -5.10
C PRO A 311 15.30 -18.39 -4.00
N GLU A 312 16.34 -19.22 -3.89
CA GLU A 312 16.40 -20.31 -2.90
C GLU A 312 16.61 -19.76 -1.48
N HIS A 313 17.42 -18.72 -1.31
CA HIS A 313 17.58 -18.07 -0.01
C HIS A 313 16.27 -17.44 0.51
N LEU A 314 15.49 -16.85 -0.39
CA LEU A 314 14.18 -16.30 -0.03
C LEU A 314 13.17 -17.41 0.28
N LEU A 315 13.17 -18.50 -0.48
CA LEU A 315 12.35 -19.67 -0.18
C LEU A 315 12.69 -20.28 1.19
N GLY A 316 13.97 -20.35 1.56
CA GLY A 316 14.39 -20.73 2.91
C GLY A 316 13.90 -19.75 4.00
N ALA A 317 13.92 -18.45 3.71
CA ALA A 317 13.32 -17.45 4.60
C ALA A 317 11.80 -17.64 4.76
N PHE A 318 11.09 -18.02 3.70
CA PHE A 318 9.68 -18.39 3.77
C PHE A 318 9.43 -19.66 4.59
N ASP A 319 10.32 -20.66 4.53
CA ASP A 319 10.23 -21.83 5.43
C ASP A 319 10.36 -21.43 6.90
N MET A 320 11.29 -20.52 7.21
CA MET A 320 11.46 -19.97 8.56
C MET A 320 10.23 -19.21 9.03
N ILE A 321 9.61 -18.41 8.15
CA ILE A 321 8.35 -17.70 8.44
C ILE A 321 7.22 -18.69 8.67
N LYS A 322 7.12 -19.74 7.84
CA LYS A 322 6.13 -20.81 8.03
C LYS A 322 6.32 -21.52 9.36
N ALA A 323 7.54 -21.82 9.78
CA ALA A 323 7.79 -22.38 11.10
C ALA A 323 7.34 -21.44 12.24
N LEU A 324 7.70 -20.16 12.13
CA LEU A 324 7.44 -19.15 13.17
C LEU A 324 5.96 -18.75 13.26
N THR A 325 5.22 -18.82 12.15
CA THR A 325 3.91 -18.18 12.01
C THR A 325 2.82 -19.11 11.47
N GLY A 326 3.21 -20.17 10.76
CA GLY A 326 2.39 -21.09 9.97
C GLY A 326 1.84 -20.54 8.67
N ARG A 327 2.21 -19.32 8.28
CA ARG A 327 1.85 -18.74 6.99
C ARG A 327 2.88 -19.17 5.95
N GLU A 328 2.40 -19.61 4.79
CA GLU A 328 3.22 -20.14 3.72
C GLU A 328 3.22 -19.19 2.53
N TYR A 329 4.38 -19.04 1.92
CA TYR A 329 4.61 -18.14 0.81
C TYR A 329 5.50 -18.81 -0.23
N GLN A 330 5.29 -18.46 -1.50
CA GLN A 330 6.17 -18.79 -2.61
C GLN A 330 6.62 -17.52 -3.32
N LEU A 331 7.60 -17.63 -4.22
CA LEU A 331 8.03 -16.50 -5.06
C LEU A 331 6.88 -16.00 -5.94
N PHE A 332 6.05 -16.94 -6.38
CA PHE A 332 4.85 -16.78 -7.18
C PHE A 332 3.78 -17.73 -6.63
N ASP A 333 2.89 -17.29 -5.73
CA ASP A 333 1.78 -18.15 -5.31
C ASP A 333 0.62 -18.10 -6.30
N TYR A 334 0.12 -19.30 -6.61
CA TYR A 334 -1.07 -19.54 -7.39
C TYR A 334 -2.31 -19.70 -6.49
N GLU A 335 -3.42 -19.12 -6.90
CA GLU A 335 -4.74 -19.27 -6.29
C GLU A 335 -5.82 -19.39 -7.39
N GLY A 336 -6.85 -20.20 -7.18
CA GLY A 336 -7.98 -20.35 -8.11
C GLY A 336 -8.20 -21.78 -8.58
N ASP A 337 -8.86 -21.96 -9.73
CA ASP A 337 -9.18 -23.28 -10.26
C ASP A 337 -7.89 -24.03 -10.66
N PRO A 338 -7.59 -25.23 -10.15
CA PRO A 338 -6.40 -25.99 -10.54
C PRO A 338 -6.31 -26.29 -12.04
N ASN A 339 -7.43 -26.24 -12.76
CA ASN A 339 -7.54 -26.40 -14.20
C ASN A 339 -7.93 -25.08 -14.89
N ALA A 340 -7.49 -23.94 -14.38
CA ALA A 340 -7.76 -22.64 -14.98
C ALA A 340 -7.25 -22.59 -16.43
N THR A 341 -8.07 -22.03 -17.31
CA THR A 341 -7.69 -21.73 -18.70
C THR A 341 -7.31 -20.25 -18.85
N HIS A 342 -7.71 -19.40 -17.90
CA HIS A 342 -7.44 -17.98 -17.88
C HIS A 342 -6.81 -17.60 -16.55
N VAL A 343 -5.63 -16.97 -16.58
CA VAL A 343 -4.87 -16.63 -15.36
C VAL A 343 -4.58 -15.14 -15.32
N PHE A 344 -4.75 -14.52 -14.15
CA PHE A 344 -4.30 -13.17 -13.87
C PHE A 344 -2.89 -13.22 -13.26
N VAL A 345 -2.02 -12.29 -13.64
CA VAL A 345 -0.71 -12.08 -13.00
C VAL A 345 -0.68 -10.66 -12.48
N VAL A 346 -0.57 -10.52 -11.16
CA VAL A 346 -0.71 -9.22 -10.47
C VAL A 346 0.26 -9.15 -9.30
N MET A 347 0.65 -7.94 -8.92
CA MET A 347 1.51 -7.65 -7.78
C MET A 347 0.87 -6.56 -6.91
N GLY A 348 1.14 -6.56 -5.61
CA GLY A 348 0.58 -5.59 -4.67
C GLY A 348 -0.86 -5.90 -4.27
N ALA A 349 -1.50 -4.93 -3.62
CA ALA A 349 -2.82 -5.10 -3.00
C ALA A 349 -3.93 -5.42 -4.00
N GLY A 350 -3.78 -5.00 -5.26
CA GLY A 350 -4.72 -5.35 -6.33
C GLY A 350 -4.90 -6.86 -6.52
N SER A 351 -3.89 -7.68 -6.15
CA SER A 351 -3.99 -9.14 -6.21
C SER A 351 -5.08 -9.70 -5.29
N SER A 352 -5.29 -9.12 -4.11
CA SER A 352 -6.34 -9.54 -3.18
C SER A 352 -7.75 -9.26 -3.72
N THR A 353 -7.94 -8.11 -4.38
CA THR A 353 -9.22 -7.81 -5.06
C THR A 353 -9.51 -8.80 -6.18
N VAL A 354 -8.47 -9.21 -6.93
CA VAL A 354 -8.61 -10.25 -7.96
C VAL A 354 -8.96 -11.60 -7.34
N ALA A 355 -8.32 -11.98 -6.24
CA ALA A 355 -8.60 -13.23 -5.54
C ALA A 355 -10.06 -13.30 -5.03
N GLU A 356 -10.54 -12.27 -4.32
CA GLU A 356 -11.92 -12.20 -3.84
C GLU A 356 -12.92 -12.29 -5.00
N THR A 357 -12.64 -11.60 -6.11
CA THR A 357 -13.51 -11.59 -7.30
C THR A 357 -13.53 -12.95 -7.99
N ILE A 358 -12.38 -13.60 -8.16
CA ILE A 358 -12.29 -14.96 -8.74
C ILE A 358 -13.06 -15.95 -7.85
N ALA A 359 -12.88 -15.90 -6.53
CA ALA A 359 -13.58 -16.77 -5.59
C ALA A 359 -15.11 -16.56 -5.63
N TYR A 360 -15.56 -15.32 -5.78
CA TYR A 360 -16.97 -14.98 -5.96
C TYR A 360 -17.53 -15.55 -7.28
N LEU A 361 -16.81 -15.35 -8.39
CA LEU A 361 -17.22 -15.79 -9.72
C LEU A 361 -17.21 -17.31 -9.86
N ALA A 362 -16.25 -18.01 -9.24
CA ALA A 362 -16.18 -19.47 -9.27
C ALA A 362 -17.49 -20.13 -8.77
N LYS A 363 -18.17 -19.51 -7.79
CA LYS A 363 -19.44 -19.99 -7.22
C LYS A 363 -20.66 -19.67 -8.09
N ARG A 364 -20.60 -18.61 -8.92
CA ARG A 364 -21.77 -18.04 -9.64
C ARG A 364 -21.73 -18.21 -11.15
N GLN A 365 -20.53 -18.33 -11.70
CA GLN A 365 -20.25 -18.47 -13.12
C GLN A 365 -19.22 -19.61 -13.33
N PRO A 366 -19.59 -20.88 -13.10
CA PRO A 366 -18.64 -22.01 -13.16
C PRO A 366 -17.93 -22.20 -14.51
N ARG A 367 -18.42 -21.54 -15.57
CA ARG A 367 -17.76 -21.45 -16.88
C ARG A 367 -16.43 -20.70 -16.84
N TYR A 368 -16.27 -19.77 -15.88
CA TYR A 368 -15.05 -19.00 -15.71
C TYR A 368 -14.01 -19.84 -14.96
N LYS A 369 -13.12 -20.46 -15.73
CA LYS A 369 -11.97 -21.22 -15.25
C LYS A 369 -10.78 -20.27 -15.01
N LEU A 370 -10.85 -19.58 -13.87
CA LEU A 370 -9.95 -18.48 -13.50
C LEU A 370 -8.90 -18.92 -12.48
N GLY A 371 -7.69 -18.38 -12.64
CA GLY A 371 -6.60 -18.44 -11.68
C GLY A 371 -5.93 -17.09 -11.49
N LEU A 372 -5.13 -16.97 -10.45
CA LEU A 372 -4.33 -15.80 -10.10
C LEU A 372 -2.93 -16.29 -9.71
N VAL A 373 -1.90 -15.68 -10.27
CA VAL A 373 -0.53 -15.73 -9.78
C VAL A 373 -0.23 -14.38 -9.14
N ARG A 374 -0.02 -14.34 -7.82
CA ARG A 374 0.50 -13.13 -7.17
C ARG A 374 2.03 -13.15 -7.15
N VAL A 375 2.64 -12.09 -7.63
CA VAL A 375 4.10 -11.96 -7.68
C VAL A 375 4.62 -11.41 -6.36
N ARG A 376 5.50 -12.15 -5.68
CA ARG A 376 6.18 -11.69 -4.46
C ARG A 376 7.58 -11.23 -4.82
N LEU A 377 8.39 -12.10 -5.42
CA LEU A 377 9.73 -11.76 -5.86
C LEU A 377 9.71 -11.24 -7.31
N LEU A 378 9.74 -9.91 -7.46
CA LEU A 378 9.86 -9.27 -8.78
C LEU A 378 11.28 -9.39 -9.32
N ARG A 379 12.29 -9.22 -8.46
CA ARG A 379 13.71 -9.37 -8.84
C ARG A 379 14.49 -10.11 -7.75
N PRO A 380 15.41 -11.02 -8.11
CA PRO A 380 15.62 -11.58 -9.45
C PRO A 380 14.39 -12.36 -9.95
N TRP A 381 14.05 -12.20 -11.24
CA TRP A 381 12.89 -12.88 -11.83
C TRP A 381 13.22 -14.34 -12.14
N SER A 382 12.63 -15.27 -11.40
CA SER A 382 12.88 -16.71 -11.59
C SER A 382 11.88 -17.33 -12.55
N VAL A 383 12.26 -17.45 -13.82
CA VAL A 383 11.42 -18.06 -14.87
C VAL A 383 10.94 -19.46 -14.50
N PRO A 384 11.77 -20.39 -13.97
CA PRO A 384 11.29 -21.72 -13.61
C PRO A 384 10.20 -21.69 -12.53
N HIS A 385 10.36 -20.87 -11.50
CA HIS A 385 9.35 -20.74 -10.43
C HIS A 385 8.05 -20.11 -10.93
N PHE A 386 8.13 -19.11 -11.81
CA PHE A 386 6.95 -18.52 -12.43
C PHE A 386 6.18 -19.53 -13.29
N LEU A 387 6.88 -20.27 -14.15
CA LEU A 387 6.25 -21.27 -15.02
C LEU A 387 5.64 -22.43 -14.21
N ASN A 388 6.29 -22.84 -13.11
CA ASN A 388 5.76 -23.87 -12.21
C ASN A 388 4.52 -23.43 -11.41
N ALA A 389 4.28 -22.12 -11.29
CA ALA A 389 3.06 -21.61 -10.67
C ALA A 389 1.85 -21.62 -11.63
N LEU A 390 2.08 -21.79 -12.94
CA LEU A 390 1.02 -21.77 -13.95
C LEU A 390 0.43 -23.17 -14.19
N PRO A 391 -0.90 -23.33 -14.15
CA PRO A 391 -1.56 -24.57 -14.57
C PRO A 391 -1.23 -24.95 -16.01
N ALA A 392 -1.07 -26.24 -16.28
CA ALA A 392 -0.79 -26.74 -17.64
C ALA A 392 -1.88 -26.38 -18.67
N THR A 393 -3.10 -26.19 -18.19
CA THR A 393 -4.31 -25.88 -18.96
C THR A 393 -4.44 -24.42 -19.35
N VAL A 394 -3.54 -23.54 -18.90
CA VAL A 394 -3.63 -22.11 -19.21
C VAL A 394 -3.56 -21.88 -20.73
N GLN A 395 -4.42 -21.00 -21.21
CA GLN A 395 -4.54 -20.58 -22.61
C GLN A 395 -4.45 -19.06 -22.76
N ARG A 396 -4.88 -18.30 -21.75
CA ARG A 396 -4.82 -16.84 -21.77
C ARG A 396 -4.34 -16.31 -20.42
N ILE A 397 -3.48 -15.29 -20.46
CA ILE A 397 -2.94 -14.61 -19.29
C ILE A 397 -3.25 -13.12 -19.39
N CYS A 398 -3.80 -12.55 -18.32
CA CYS A 398 -3.97 -11.10 -18.16
C CYS A 398 -2.97 -10.59 -17.12
N VAL A 399 -2.02 -9.77 -17.56
CA VAL A 399 -1.05 -9.12 -16.67
C VAL A 399 -1.55 -7.73 -16.33
N LEU A 400 -1.64 -7.42 -15.03
CA LEU A 400 -2.04 -6.10 -14.55
C LEU A 400 -0.86 -5.39 -13.93
N ASP A 401 -0.42 -4.32 -14.57
CA ASP A 401 0.64 -3.45 -14.10
C ASP A 401 0.08 -2.22 -13.38
N HIS A 402 0.62 -1.95 -12.20
CA HIS A 402 0.29 -0.78 -11.38
C HIS A 402 1.27 0.38 -11.67
N CYS A 403 1.63 0.60 -12.93
CA CYS A 403 2.50 1.69 -13.36
C CYS A 403 2.25 2.03 -14.84
N LYS A 404 2.95 3.04 -15.36
CA LYS A 404 2.92 3.36 -16.79
C LYS A 404 4.31 3.74 -17.29
N GLU A 405 4.81 3.02 -18.30
CA GLU A 405 6.02 3.40 -19.03
C GLU A 405 5.65 3.97 -20.40
N ALA A 406 5.71 5.29 -20.54
CA ALA A 406 5.31 5.97 -21.77
C ALA A 406 6.25 5.61 -22.95
N GLY A 407 5.67 5.07 -24.03
CA GLY A 407 6.42 4.68 -25.24
C GLY A 407 7.08 3.30 -25.18
N ALA A 408 6.97 2.59 -24.04
CA ALA A 408 7.40 1.20 -23.96
C ALA A 408 6.50 0.28 -24.79
N ILE A 409 7.03 -0.86 -25.21
CA ILE A 409 6.26 -1.92 -25.89
C ILE A 409 5.18 -2.54 -24.98
N GLY A 410 5.31 -2.37 -23.67
CA GLY A 410 4.37 -2.77 -22.64
C GLY A 410 4.98 -2.48 -21.26
N GLU A 411 4.18 -2.56 -20.21
CA GLU A 411 4.63 -2.33 -18.84
C GLU A 411 5.57 -3.45 -18.32
N PRO A 412 6.37 -3.21 -17.28
CA PRO A 412 7.47 -4.10 -16.88
C PRO A 412 7.04 -5.54 -16.55
N LEU A 413 5.97 -5.73 -15.77
CA LEU A 413 5.54 -7.07 -15.38
C LEU A 413 5.00 -7.82 -16.60
N TYR A 414 4.23 -7.15 -17.46
CA TYR A 414 3.78 -7.70 -18.75
C TYR A 414 4.95 -8.18 -19.61
N VAL A 415 6.03 -7.40 -19.72
CA VAL A 415 7.22 -7.77 -20.51
C VAL A 415 7.92 -9.00 -19.92
N ASP A 416 8.09 -9.07 -18.61
CA ASP A 416 8.72 -10.23 -17.94
C ASP A 416 7.90 -11.52 -18.12
N VAL A 417 6.57 -11.42 -18.06
CA VAL A 417 5.66 -12.55 -18.34
C VAL A 417 5.76 -12.98 -19.80
N CYS A 418 5.74 -12.05 -20.76
CA CYS A 418 5.87 -12.37 -22.18
C CYS A 418 7.19 -13.10 -22.47
N ALA A 419 8.31 -12.61 -21.92
CA ALA A 419 9.61 -13.25 -22.05
C ALA A 419 9.64 -14.66 -21.42
N SER A 420 8.92 -14.85 -20.30
CA SER A 420 8.82 -16.15 -19.63
C SER A 420 8.00 -17.16 -20.43
N ILE A 421 6.87 -16.74 -21.02
CA ILE A 421 6.05 -17.60 -21.89
C ILE A 421 6.77 -17.93 -23.19
N GLN A 422 7.56 -17.01 -23.74
CA GLN A 422 8.43 -17.31 -24.88
C GLN A 422 9.43 -18.43 -24.54
N LYS A 423 10.00 -18.42 -23.33
CA LYS A 423 10.91 -19.46 -22.85
C LYS A 423 10.22 -20.81 -22.60
N SER A 424 8.95 -20.82 -22.20
CA SER A 424 8.19 -22.06 -21.94
C SER A 424 7.82 -22.86 -23.19
N LYS A 425 8.09 -22.33 -24.39
CA LYS A 425 7.73 -22.95 -25.69
C LYS A 425 6.24 -23.26 -25.81
N ARG A 426 5.38 -22.48 -25.14
CA ARG A 426 3.91 -22.50 -25.27
C ARG A 426 3.42 -21.25 -26.03
N PRO A 427 3.68 -21.15 -27.35
CA PRO A 427 3.27 -19.99 -28.15
C PRO A 427 1.75 -19.90 -28.32
N ASP A 428 1.02 -20.94 -27.91
CA ASP A 428 -0.45 -20.99 -27.89
C ASP A 428 -1.08 -20.17 -26.75
N ILE A 429 -0.29 -19.75 -25.76
CA ILE A 429 -0.77 -18.91 -24.66
C ILE A 429 -0.80 -17.45 -25.09
N LEU A 430 -2.01 -16.86 -25.11
CA LEU A 430 -2.20 -15.43 -25.33
C LEU A 430 -1.88 -14.65 -24.05
N VAL A 431 -0.99 -13.66 -24.11
CA VAL A 431 -0.72 -12.74 -23.00
C VAL A 431 -1.24 -11.35 -23.35
N ILE A 432 -2.08 -10.78 -22.50
CA ILE A 432 -2.58 -9.40 -22.62
C ILE A 432 -2.11 -8.54 -21.44
N GLY A 433 -1.90 -7.24 -21.70
CA GLY A 433 -1.44 -6.27 -20.71
C GLY A 433 -2.52 -5.24 -20.38
N GLY A 434 -2.70 -4.96 -19.10
CA GLY A 434 -3.62 -3.95 -18.60
C GLY A 434 -2.96 -3.08 -17.53
N ARG A 435 -3.34 -1.80 -17.48
CA ARG A 435 -2.97 -0.89 -16.39
C ARG A 435 -4.14 -0.64 -15.46
N PHE A 436 -3.85 -0.57 -14.16
CA PHE A 436 -4.83 -0.26 -13.13
C PHE A 436 -4.23 0.64 -12.05
N GLY A 437 -5.10 1.24 -11.24
CA GLY A 437 -4.74 1.74 -9.91
C GLY A 437 -3.79 2.93 -9.82
N LEU A 438 -3.31 3.51 -10.93
CA LEU A 438 -2.30 4.59 -10.90
C LEU A 438 -2.68 5.68 -9.89
N ALA A 439 -1.71 6.11 -9.08
CA ALA A 439 -1.91 7.07 -8.01
C ALA A 439 -3.11 6.75 -7.08
N SER A 440 -3.21 5.48 -6.63
CA SER A 440 -4.31 4.94 -5.81
C SER A 440 -5.71 5.13 -6.40
N LYS A 441 -5.85 5.20 -7.74
CA LYS A 441 -7.17 5.04 -8.36
C LYS A 441 -7.81 3.75 -7.83
N ASN A 442 -9.05 3.84 -7.38
CA ASN A 442 -9.72 2.68 -6.78
C ASN A 442 -9.80 1.52 -7.78
N PHE A 443 -9.48 0.30 -7.32
CA PHE A 443 -9.53 -0.92 -8.10
C PHE A 443 -10.55 -1.87 -7.49
N THR A 444 -11.77 -1.85 -8.01
CA THR A 444 -12.93 -2.54 -7.42
C THR A 444 -13.14 -3.95 -8.00
N PRO A 445 -13.92 -4.79 -7.32
CA PRO A 445 -14.38 -6.06 -7.88
C PRO A 445 -15.13 -5.90 -9.22
N GLY A 446 -15.89 -4.82 -9.42
CA GLY A 446 -16.53 -4.52 -10.71
C GLY A 446 -15.52 -4.32 -11.84
N GLN A 447 -14.40 -3.65 -11.54
CA GLN A 447 -13.29 -3.46 -12.48
C GLN A 447 -12.56 -4.76 -12.80
N VAL A 448 -12.30 -5.62 -11.79
CA VAL A 448 -11.77 -6.97 -12.03
C VAL A 448 -12.73 -7.76 -12.91
N TYR A 449 -14.04 -7.68 -12.66
CA TYR A 449 -15.03 -8.37 -13.47
C TYR A 449 -15.03 -7.90 -14.93
N ALA A 450 -14.84 -6.60 -15.19
CA ALA A 450 -14.65 -6.08 -16.55
C ALA A 450 -13.40 -6.69 -17.22
N ALA A 451 -12.29 -6.82 -16.49
CA ALA A 451 -11.08 -7.49 -16.99
C ALA A 451 -11.29 -8.99 -17.25
N VAL A 452 -12.06 -9.69 -16.40
CA VAL A 452 -12.47 -11.09 -16.63
C VAL A 452 -13.26 -11.21 -17.93
N ARG A 453 -14.25 -10.34 -18.16
CA ARG A 453 -15.04 -10.34 -19.40
C ARG A 453 -14.17 -10.06 -20.63
N ASN A 454 -13.22 -9.13 -20.54
CA ASN A 454 -12.25 -8.89 -21.61
C ASN A 454 -11.39 -10.14 -21.91
N LEU A 455 -10.91 -10.81 -20.87
CA LEU A 455 -10.02 -11.97 -21.00
C LEU A 455 -10.76 -13.23 -21.52
N VAL A 456 -11.96 -13.48 -21.01
CA VAL A 456 -12.71 -14.73 -21.24
C VAL A 456 -13.73 -14.60 -22.36
N ASP A 457 -14.59 -13.59 -22.32
CA ASP A 457 -15.75 -13.49 -23.22
C ASP A 457 -15.39 -12.85 -24.56
N ALA A 458 -14.37 -11.98 -24.61
CA ALA A 458 -13.96 -11.34 -25.85
C ALA A 458 -13.29 -12.35 -26.79
N ARG A 459 -13.74 -12.34 -28.05
CA ARG A 459 -13.08 -13.09 -29.14
C ARG A 459 -11.66 -12.57 -29.37
N VAL A 460 -11.50 -11.25 -29.37
CA VAL A 460 -10.22 -10.54 -29.44
C VAL A 460 -10.14 -9.62 -28.21
N PRO A 461 -9.49 -10.06 -27.12
CA PRO A 461 -9.32 -9.23 -25.94
C PRO A 461 -8.57 -7.94 -26.28
N LYS A 462 -9.01 -6.83 -25.69
CA LYS A 462 -8.32 -5.54 -25.80
C LYS A 462 -6.97 -5.62 -25.09
N SER A 463 -5.89 -5.23 -25.78
CA SER A 463 -4.52 -5.16 -25.25
C SER A 463 -3.70 -4.15 -26.07
N PRO A 464 -3.03 -3.17 -25.46
CA PRO A 464 -3.11 -2.84 -24.04
C PRO A 464 -4.49 -2.29 -23.66
N PHE A 465 -4.85 -2.36 -22.38
CA PHE A 465 -6.05 -1.71 -21.86
C PHE A 465 -5.80 -0.93 -20.57
N THR A 466 -6.76 -0.10 -20.18
CA THR A 466 -6.85 0.53 -18.84
C THR A 466 -8.16 0.14 -18.17
N VAL A 467 -8.20 0.12 -16.84
CA VAL A 467 -9.43 -0.09 -16.07
C VAL A 467 -9.48 0.87 -14.89
N GLY A 468 -10.67 1.39 -14.58
CA GLY A 468 -10.90 2.42 -13.55
C GLY A 468 -10.86 3.87 -14.05
N ILE A 469 -10.80 4.09 -15.37
CA ILE A 469 -10.95 5.40 -16.03
C ILE A 469 -11.80 5.25 -17.29
N ASP A 470 -12.30 6.37 -17.80
CA ASP A 470 -12.88 6.47 -19.15
C ASP A 470 -11.89 7.16 -20.10
N ASP A 471 -11.29 6.39 -21.01
CA ASP A 471 -10.34 6.87 -22.02
C ASP A 471 -11.05 7.01 -23.37
N ASP A 472 -11.70 8.16 -23.55
CA ASP A 472 -12.39 8.58 -24.78
C ASP A 472 -11.43 9.09 -25.87
N VAL A 473 -10.12 9.15 -25.60
CA VAL A 473 -9.10 9.61 -26.54
C VAL A 473 -8.50 8.42 -27.29
N ASN A 474 -7.96 7.45 -26.56
CA ASN A 474 -7.33 6.27 -27.17
C ASN A 474 -8.28 5.08 -27.26
N ASN A 475 -9.44 5.16 -26.59
CA ASN A 475 -10.44 4.10 -26.54
C ASN A 475 -9.87 2.77 -26.05
N ILE A 476 -8.97 2.79 -25.06
CA ILE A 476 -8.37 1.59 -24.45
C ILE A 476 -8.90 1.26 -23.05
N SER A 477 -9.79 2.07 -22.48
CA SER A 477 -10.47 1.73 -21.22
C SER A 477 -11.41 0.53 -21.41
N LEU A 478 -11.58 -0.26 -20.34
CA LEU A 478 -12.64 -1.25 -20.20
C LEU A 478 -13.86 -0.62 -19.52
N ALA A 479 -15.04 -0.83 -20.09
CA ALA A 479 -16.29 -0.40 -19.49
C ALA A 479 -16.62 -1.27 -18.25
N VAL A 480 -16.93 -0.61 -17.14
CA VAL A 480 -17.39 -1.26 -15.91
C VAL A 480 -18.92 -1.15 -15.88
N SER A 481 -19.62 -2.26 -16.06
CA SER A 481 -21.09 -2.22 -16.13
C SER A 481 -21.72 -2.09 -14.75
N ASP A 482 -21.22 -2.84 -13.77
CA ASP A 482 -21.81 -2.96 -12.45
C ASP A 482 -20.73 -3.16 -11.38
N GLU A 483 -20.93 -2.55 -10.22
CA GLU A 483 -20.20 -2.91 -9.01
C GLU A 483 -20.81 -4.16 -8.39
N ILE A 484 -19.96 -5.08 -7.93
CA ILE A 484 -20.38 -6.35 -7.33
C ILE A 484 -19.88 -6.45 -5.89
N ASP A 485 -20.74 -6.92 -4.99
CA ASP A 485 -20.37 -7.19 -3.60
C ASP A 485 -19.79 -8.61 -3.51
N VAL A 486 -18.46 -8.68 -3.46
CA VAL A 486 -17.71 -9.94 -3.31
C VAL A 486 -17.35 -10.22 -1.86
N SER A 487 -17.64 -9.29 -0.94
CA SER A 487 -17.26 -9.46 0.46
C SER A 487 -17.99 -10.64 1.07
N ASP A 488 -17.43 -11.14 2.17
CA ASP A 488 -18.09 -12.15 2.95
C ASP A 488 -19.48 -11.68 3.44
N PRO A 489 -20.56 -12.47 3.32
CA PRO A 489 -21.87 -12.07 3.84
C PRO A 489 -21.92 -11.87 5.35
N SER A 490 -20.95 -12.40 6.09
CA SER A 490 -20.81 -12.19 7.54
C SER A 490 -19.93 -10.98 7.91
N THR A 491 -19.39 -10.27 6.92
CA THR A 491 -18.62 -9.04 7.12
C THR A 491 -19.54 -7.84 7.06
N THR A 492 -19.55 -7.05 8.13
CA THR A 492 -20.24 -5.75 8.19
C THR A 492 -19.34 -4.67 7.60
N GLN A 493 -19.86 -3.90 6.65
CA GLN A 493 -19.18 -2.82 5.94
C GLN A 493 -19.81 -1.46 6.28
N CYS A 494 -18.98 -0.53 6.76
CA CYS A 494 -19.42 0.77 7.28
C CYS A 494 -18.70 1.92 6.57
N MET A 495 -19.45 2.96 6.19
CA MET A 495 -18.93 4.19 5.59
C MET A 495 -19.22 5.41 6.47
N PHE A 496 -18.23 6.28 6.65
CA PHE A 496 -18.37 7.48 7.46
C PHE A 496 -17.90 8.71 6.68
N TRP A 497 -18.82 9.63 6.42
CA TRP A 497 -18.58 10.91 5.78
C TRP A 497 -18.33 11.97 6.84
N GLY A 498 -17.05 12.31 7.02
CA GLY A 498 -16.56 13.25 8.02
C GLY A 498 -15.99 14.54 7.43
N PHE A 499 -15.63 15.45 8.32
CA PHE A 499 -15.05 16.75 8.01
C PHE A 499 -13.65 16.87 8.61
N GLY A 500 -12.70 17.43 7.86
CA GLY A 500 -11.35 17.66 8.36
C GLY A 500 -11.38 18.41 9.69
N SER A 501 -10.80 17.80 10.74
CA SER A 501 -10.75 18.32 12.12
C SER A 501 -12.03 18.20 12.96
N ASP A 502 -12.99 17.35 12.58
CA ASP A 502 -14.15 16.97 13.41
C ASP A 502 -13.88 15.78 14.36
N GLY A 503 -12.80 15.04 14.13
CA GLY A 503 -12.39 13.87 14.91
C GLY A 503 -12.93 12.51 14.43
N THR A 504 -13.68 12.47 13.33
CA THR A 504 -14.28 11.25 12.76
C THR A 504 -13.25 10.16 12.48
N VAL A 505 -12.15 10.50 11.80
CA VAL A 505 -11.11 9.51 11.48
C VAL A 505 -10.45 8.96 12.75
N GLY A 506 -10.19 9.82 13.74
CA GLY A 506 -9.64 9.40 15.03
C GLY A 506 -10.59 8.47 15.79
N ALA A 507 -11.90 8.78 15.80
CA ALA A 507 -12.92 7.92 16.38
C ALA A 507 -12.98 6.56 15.69
N ASN A 508 -12.93 6.54 14.35
CA ASN A 508 -12.95 5.30 13.58
C ASN A 508 -11.71 4.42 13.82
N LYS A 509 -10.51 5.02 13.90
CA LYS A 509 -9.29 4.30 14.31
C LYS A 509 -9.42 3.70 15.72
N ASN A 510 -10.02 4.45 16.65
CA ASN A 510 -10.27 3.97 17.99
C ASN A 510 -11.31 2.83 18.01
N ALA A 511 -12.40 2.95 17.24
CA ALA A 511 -13.42 1.91 17.10
C ALA A 511 -12.81 0.60 16.58
N ILE A 512 -11.97 0.67 15.54
CA ILE A 512 -11.21 -0.49 15.04
C ILE A 512 -10.41 -1.13 16.16
N LYS A 513 -9.67 -0.33 16.94
CA LYS A 513 -8.86 -0.82 18.04
C LYS A 513 -9.68 -1.48 19.14
N ILE A 514 -10.77 -0.85 19.57
CA ILE A 514 -11.69 -1.42 20.57
C ILE A 514 -12.21 -2.77 20.10
N ILE A 515 -12.70 -2.86 18.86
CA ILE A 515 -13.26 -4.10 18.33
C ILE A 515 -12.16 -5.15 18.15
N ALA A 516 -11.02 -4.79 17.57
CA ALA A 516 -9.92 -5.71 17.30
C ALA A 516 -9.28 -6.27 18.58
N ASP A 517 -9.09 -5.45 19.62
CA ASP A 517 -8.44 -5.84 20.87
C ASP A 517 -9.35 -6.68 21.79
N ASN A 518 -10.68 -6.60 21.63
CA ASN A 518 -11.65 -7.19 22.57
C ASN A 518 -12.60 -8.23 21.95
N THR A 519 -12.40 -8.58 20.68
CA THR A 519 -13.21 -9.61 19.99
C THR A 519 -12.30 -10.51 19.15
N ASP A 520 -12.83 -11.61 18.64
CA ASP A 520 -12.14 -12.46 17.65
C ASP A 520 -12.34 -11.97 16.20
N LEU A 521 -13.11 -10.89 16.00
CA LEU A 521 -13.33 -10.34 14.67
C LEU A 521 -12.03 -9.81 14.07
N TYR A 522 -11.88 -10.02 12.76
CA TYR A 522 -10.98 -9.26 11.94
C TYR A 522 -11.58 -7.87 11.73
N ALA A 523 -10.71 -6.87 11.70
CA ALA A 523 -11.08 -5.49 11.48
C ALA A 523 -10.19 -4.93 10.37
N GLN A 524 -10.78 -4.17 9.46
CA GLN A 524 -10.10 -3.43 8.41
C GLN A 524 -10.57 -1.98 8.42
N GLY A 525 -9.67 -1.03 8.22
CA GLY A 525 -9.99 0.39 8.10
C GLY A 525 -9.13 1.12 7.08
N PHE A 526 -9.78 1.81 6.15
CA PHE A 526 -9.15 2.69 5.18
C PHE A 526 -9.77 4.08 5.23
N PHE A 527 -8.97 5.12 5.02
CA PHE A 527 -9.37 6.50 5.19
C PHE A 527 -8.97 7.33 3.96
N ALA A 528 -9.97 7.76 3.20
CA ALA A 528 -9.79 8.66 2.07
C ALA A 528 -9.84 10.12 2.56
N TYR A 529 -8.73 10.83 2.36
CA TYR A 529 -8.58 12.24 2.72
C TYR A 529 -8.64 13.14 1.50
N ASP A 530 -9.08 14.37 1.73
CA ASP A 530 -8.96 15.46 0.77
C ASP A 530 -7.54 16.08 0.81
N ALA A 531 -7.11 16.70 -0.30
CA ALA A 531 -5.86 17.46 -0.35
C ALA A 531 -5.93 18.76 0.49
N LEU A 532 -7.15 19.21 0.81
CA LEU A 532 -7.39 20.38 1.64
C LEU A 532 -7.00 20.12 3.11
N LYS A 533 -5.89 20.73 3.55
CA LYS A 533 -5.34 20.60 4.92
C LYS A 533 -6.36 20.84 6.05
N ALA A 534 -7.30 21.77 5.84
CA ALA A 534 -8.37 22.07 6.79
C ALA A 534 -9.74 22.14 6.10
N GLY A 535 -10.72 21.53 6.75
CA GLY A 535 -12.11 21.49 6.29
C GLY A 535 -12.36 20.78 4.97
N GLY A 536 -11.44 19.91 4.53
CA GLY A 536 -11.68 18.96 3.44
C GLY A 536 -12.59 17.82 3.90
N VAL A 537 -13.10 17.04 2.96
CA VAL A 537 -13.96 15.89 3.29
C VAL A 537 -13.12 14.67 3.64
N THR A 538 -13.56 13.86 4.58
CA THR A 538 -12.95 12.54 4.86
C THR A 538 -14.00 11.46 4.67
N VAL A 539 -13.61 10.34 4.06
CA VAL A 539 -14.47 9.15 3.97
C VAL A 539 -13.72 7.98 4.60
N SER A 540 -14.29 7.38 5.63
CA SER A 540 -13.74 6.20 6.28
C SER A 540 -14.49 4.96 5.82
N HIS A 541 -13.77 3.91 5.45
CA HIS A 541 -14.30 2.61 5.07
C HIS A 541 -13.84 1.59 6.10
N LEU A 542 -14.78 1.04 6.87
CA LEU A 542 -14.50 0.04 7.88
C LEU A 542 -15.15 -1.29 7.51
N ARG A 543 -14.47 -2.39 7.79
CA ARG A 543 -15.03 -3.73 7.67
C ARG A 543 -14.74 -4.54 8.92
N PHE A 544 -15.72 -5.33 9.37
CA PHE A 544 -15.59 -6.20 10.54
C PHE A 544 -16.23 -7.55 10.25
N GLY A 545 -15.51 -8.65 10.51
CA GLY A 545 -16.02 -9.98 10.18
C GLY A 545 -15.27 -11.10 10.89
N PRO A 546 -15.86 -12.30 10.96
CA PRO A 546 -15.25 -13.44 11.63
C PRO A 546 -14.13 -14.10 10.81
N ARG A 547 -14.01 -13.75 9.53
CA ARG A 547 -12.98 -14.26 8.60
C ARG A 547 -11.98 -13.15 8.24
N PRO A 548 -10.74 -13.51 7.84
CA PRO A 548 -9.76 -12.53 7.36
C PRO A 548 -10.36 -11.63 6.27
N ILE A 549 -10.07 -10.34 6.35
CA ILE A 549 -10.58 -9.32 5.43
C ILE A 549 -9.41 -8.85 4.57
N ASP A 550 -9.45 -9.18 3.28
CA ASP A 550 -8.41 -8.85 2.30
C ASP A 550 -9.04 -8.07 1.13
N SER A 551 -9.75 -7.00 1.48
CA SER A 551 -10.56 -6.20 0.56
C SER A 551 -9.94 -4.79 0.36
N PRO A 552 -8.79 -4.64 -0.33
CA PRO A 552 -8.07 -3.37 -0.43
C PRO A 552 -8.68 -2.43 -1.49
N TYR A 553 -9.96 -2.16 -1.36
CA TYR A 553 -10.73 -1.23 -2.17
C TYR A 553 -11.73 -0.48 -1.30
N GLU A 554 -12.12 0.71 -1.76
CA GLU A 554 -13.21 1.46 -1.13
C GLU A 554 -14.53 0.70 -1.26
N ILE A 555 -15.40 0.84 -0.26
CA ILE A 555 -16.72 0.19 -0.26
C ILE A 555 -17.58 0.83 -1.36
N ALA A 556 -17.62 0.18 -2.53
CA ALA A 556 -18.41 0.62 -3.68
C ALA A 556 -19.78 -0.07 -3.76
N SER A 557 -19.94 -1.20 -3.07
CA SER A 557 -21.18 -1.92 -2.91
C SER A 557 -21.20 -2.63 -1.56
N GLY A 558 -22.39 -2.99 -1.11
CA GLY A 558 -22.55 -3.87 0.02
C GLY A 558 -22.49 -3.23 1.42
N CYS A 559 -22.59 -1.90 1.53
CA CYS A 559 -22.51 -1.19 2.81
C CYS A 559 -23.77 -1.35 3.67
N GLU A 560 -23.63 -1.76 4.93
CA GLU A 560 -24.73 -1.91 5.90
C GLU A 560 -24.95 -0.69 6.80
N TYR A 561 -23.94 0.16 6.95
CA TYR A 561 -24.00 1.36 7.81
C TYR A 561 -23.34 2.55 7.15
N VAL A 562 -24.09 3.63 6.93
CA VAL A 562 -23.56 4.91 6.43
C VAL A 562 -23.84 6.00 7.46
N ALA A 563 -22.81 6.74 7.86
CA ALA A 563 -22.96 7.92 8.71
C ALA A 563 -22.48 9.19 8.00
N VAL A 564 -23.29 10.24 8.05
CA VAL A 564 -22.99 11.57 7.51
C VAL A 564 -22.87 12.53 8.68
N HIS A 565 -21.63 12.86 9.06
CA HIS A 565 -21.34 13.65 10.26
C HIS A 565 -21.45 15.16 10.04
N LYS A 566 -21.69 15.58 8.80
CA LYS A 566 -21.84 16.99 8.42
C LYS A 566 -23.05 17.17 7.51
N LYS A 567 -24.10 17.84 8.03
CA LYS A 567 -25.37 18.04 7.33
C LYS A 567 -25.22 18.67 5.95
N GLU A 568 -24.26 19.58 5.74
CA GLU A 568 -24.09 20.26 4.45
C GLU A 568 -23.75 19.29 3.30
N TYR A 569 -23.21 18.11 3.61
CA TYR A 569 -22.83 17.12 2.60
C TYR A 569 -24.00 16.53 1.84
N VAL A 570 -25.18 16.44 2.45
CA VAL A 570 -26.37 15.93 1.75
C VAL A 570 -26.79 16.86 0.61
N LYS A 571 -26.41 18.15 0.66
CA LYS A 571 -26.67 19.13 -0.40
C LYS A 571 -25.47 19.37 -1.31
N ALA A 572 -24.25 19.17 -0.80
CA ALA A 572 -23.01 19.47 -1.52
C ALA A 572 -22.54 18.33 -2.43
N PHE A 573 -22.89 17.08 -2.11
CA PHE A 573 -22.48 15.90 -2.88
C PHE A 573 -23.69 15.19 -3.46
N ASP A 574 -23.45 14.56 -4.61
CA ASP A 574 -24.42 13.69 -5.25
C ASP A 574 -24.80 12.55 -4.29
N ALA A 575 -26.11 12.32 -4.09
CA ALA A 575 -26.60 11.31 -3.17
C ALA A 575 -26.07 9.89 -3.47
N SER A 576 -25.72 9.60 -4.72
CA SER A 576 -25.16 8.31 -5.14
C SER A 576 -23.75 8.07 -4.60
N LEU A 577 -22.95 9.11 -4.34
CA LEU A 577 -21.66 8.97 -3.69
C LEU A 577 -21.81 8.52 -2.24
N ILE A 578 -22.84 9.04 -1.56
CA ILE A 578 -23.07 8.79 -0.13
C ILE A 578 -23.80 7.45 0.08
N LEU A 579 -24.87 7.20 -0.69
CA LEU A 579 -25.82 6.11 -0.47
C LEU A 579 -25.74 5.01 -1.54
N GLY A 580 -24.96 5.19 -2.61
CA GLY A 580 -24.90 4.25 -3.74
C GLY A 580 -24.48 2.85 -3.30
N ALA A 581 -23.46 2.76 -2.45
CA ALA A 581 -22.93 1.51 -1.94
C ALA A 581 -23.85 0.79 -0.95
N SER A 582 -24.88 1.45 -0.41
CA SER A 582 -25.74 0.87 0.65
C SER A 582 -26.57 -0.31 0.15
N LYS A 583 -26.66 -1.39 0.95
CA LYS A 583 -27.62 -2.47 0.74
C LYS A 583 -29.04 -1.99 1.06
N PRO A 584 -30.08 -2.68 0.55
CA PRO A 584 -31.44 -2.46 1.06
C PRO A 584 -31.50 -2.63 2.59
N GLU A 585 -32.37 -1.89 3.27
CA GLU A 585 -32.60 -1.95 4.74
C GLU A 585 -31.39 -1.55 5.61
N SER A 586 -30.35 -0.95 5.00
CA SER A 586 -29.14 -0.49 5.69
C SER A 586 -29.41 0.72 6.56
N ILE A 587 -28.53 0.94 7.54
CA ILE A 587 -28.64 2.05 8.49
C ILE A 587 -28.02 3.30 7.91
N LEU A 588 -28.77 4.40 7.95
CA LEU A 588 -28.29 5.74 7.63
C LEU A 588 -28.36 6.60 8.88
N VAL A 589 -27.22 7.15 9.31
CA VAL A 589 -27.11 8.09 10.41
C VAL A 589 -26.78 9.48 9.87
N LEU A 590 -27.57 10.48 10.22
CA LEU A 590 -27.34 11.87 9.84
C LEU A 590 -27.13 12.74 11.08
N ASN A 591 -26.00 13.45 11.13
CA ASN A 591 -25.80 14.52 12.12
C ASN A 591 -26.42 15.82 11.58
N ALA A 592 -27.63 16.13 12.04
CA ALA A 592 -28.38 17.30 11.64
C ALA A 592 -29.35 17.76 12.75
N PRO A 593 -29.76 19.05 12.74
CA PRO A 593 -30.79 19.55 13.65
C PRO A 593 -32.22 19.23 13.21
N TRP A 594 -32.42 18.53 12.09
CA TRP A 594 -33.72 18.21 11.48
C TRP A 594 -34.25 16.89 12.06
N LEU A 595 -35.03 16.97 13.14
CA LEU A 595 -35.40 15.79 13.94
C LEU A 595 -36.77 15.22 13.58
N THR A 596 -37.52 15.91 12.73
CA THR A 596 -38.86 15.50 12.27
C THR A 596 -38.88 15.16 10.78
N VAL A 597 -39.90 14.43 10.35
CA VAL A 597 -40.09 14.08 8.93
C VAL A 597 -40.31 15.34 8.10
N GLU A 598 -41.02 16.33 8.63
CA GLU A 598 -41.34 17.59 7.98
C GLU A 598 -40.08 18.42 7.71
N GLU A 599 -39.19 18.56 8.71
CA GLU A 599 -37.92 19.26 8.54
C GLU A 599 -37.02 18.55 7.53
N LEU A 600 -36.96 17.21 7.56
CA LEU A 600 -36.18 16.41 6.61
C LEU A 600 -36.75 16.50 5.20
N ASP A 601 -38.08 16.61 5.05
CA ASP A 601 -38.75 16.82 3.77
C ASP A 601 -38.31 18.12 3.11
N GLU A 602 -38.20 19.20 3.90
CA GLU A 602 -37.76 20.52 3.45
C GLU A 602 -36.27 20.56 3.11
N GLU A 603 -35.46 19.87 3.91
CA GLU A 603 -34.00 20.06 3.89
C GLU A 603 -33.24 19.03 3.05
N LEU A 604 -33.76 17.81 2.87
CA LEU A 604 -33.11 16.78 2.07
C LEU A 604 -33.42 16.93 0.57
N PRO A 605 -32.41 16.81 -0.32
CA PRO A 605 -32.63 16.81 -1.76
C PRO A 605 -33.54 15.68 -2.24
N SER A 606 -34.22 15.90 -3.38
CA SER A 606 -35.13 14.94 -4.01
C SER A 606 -34.47 13.58 -4.27
N LYS A 607 -33.27 13.57 -4.88
CA LYS A 607 -32.54 12.31 -5.13
C LYS A 607 -32.14 11.59 -3.85
N PHE A 608 -31.74 12.32 -2.81
CA PHE A 608 -31.38 11.74 -1.53
C PHE A 608 -32.59 11.04 -0.88
N LYS A 609 -33.75 11.72 -0.84
CA LYS A 609 -35.02 11.15 -0.37
C LYS A 609 -35.42 9.92 -1.17
N LEU A 610 -35.33 10.00 -2.51
CA LEU A 610 -35.62 8.90 -3.41
C LEU A 610 -34.74 7.67 -3.09
N MET A 611 -33.42 7.84 -2.99
CA MET A 611 -32.49 6.73 -2.71
C MET A 611 -32.70 6.11 -1.34
N VAL A 612 -33.01 6.91 -0.32
CA VAL A 612 -33.40 6.42 1.01
C VAL A 612 -34.62 5.51 0.89
N ALA A 613 -35.61 5.89 0.05
CA ALA A 613 -36.81 5.10 -0.13
C ALA A 613 -36.65 3.87 -1.02
N GLU A 614 -35.91 3.97 -2.12
CA GLU A 614 -35.62 2.86 -3.04
C GLU A 614 -34.92 1.71 -2.33
N LYS A 615 -33.96 2.05 -1.46
CA LYS A 615 -33.21 1.07 -0.66
C LYS A 615 -33.86 0.80 0.69
N ARG A 616 -35.00 1.43 1.02
CA ARG A 616 -35.67 1.31 2.33
C ARG A 616 -34.73 1.49 3.52
N LEU A 617 -33.88 2.52 3.47
CA LEU A 617 -32.87 2.75 4.50
C LEU A 617 -33.53 3.11 5.84
N LYS A 618 -32.94 2.61 6.93
CA LYS A 618 -33.34 2.93 8.31
C LYS A 618 -32.65 4.22 8.71
N LEU A 619 -33.38 5.33 8.67
CA LEU A 619 -32.86 6.66 8.95
C LEU A 619 -32.89 6.97 10.45
N PHE A 620 -31.72 7.36 10.97
CA PHE A 620 -31.54 7.89 12.31
C PHE A 620 -30.90 9.28 12.23
N VAL A 621 -31.39 10.21 13.04
CA VAL A 621 -30.90 11.59 13.09
C VAL A 621 -30.51 11.97 14.52
N ILE A 622 -29.42 12.71 14.65
CA ILE A 622 -28.95 13.26 15.92
C ILE A 622 -28.41 14.68 15.71
N ASN A 623 -28.72 15.59 16.63
CA ASN A 623 -28.08 16.91 16.68
C ASN A 623 -26.82 16.84 17.55
N ALA A 624 -25.74 16.25 17.03
CA ALA A 624 -24.53 16.00 17.82
C ALA A 624 -23.85 17.30 18.29
N SER A 625 -24.06 18.42 17.58
CA SER A 625 -23.58 19.74 17.99
C SER A 625 -24.27 20.25 19.25
N LEU A 626 -25.59 20.02 19.39
CA LEU A 626 -26.33 20.35 20.61
C LEU A 626 -25.85 19.49 21.77
N VAL A 627 -25.75 18.17 21.56
CA VAL A 627 -25.24 17.21 22.56
C VAL A 627 -23.82 17.59 23.01
N ALA A 628 -22.95 18.00 22.09
CA ALA A 628 -21.58 18.43 22.42
C ALA A 628 -21.57 19.73 23.26
N LYS A 629 -22.48 20.66 22.97
CA LYS A 629 -22.61 21.91 23.73
C LYS A 629 -23.11 21.64 25.16
N GLU A 630 -24.14 20.82 25.31
CA GLU A 630 -24.76 20.50 26.60
C GLU A 630 -23.86 19.63 27.50
N SER A 631 -23.08 18.72 26.90
CA SER A 631 -22.08 17.92 27.63
C SER A 631 -20.76 18.66 27.91
N GLY A 632 -20.61 19.90 27.44
CA GLY A 632 -19.39 20.71 27.65
C GLY A 632 -18.20 20.31 26.78
N MET A 633 -18.43 19.54 25.71
CA MET A 633 -17.44 19.11 24.70
C MET A 633 -17.14 20.20 23.63
N GLY A 634 -17.92 21.27 23.61
CA GLY A 634 -17.75 22.38 22.67
C GLY A 634 -18.11 21.95 21.24
N ARG A 635 -17.12 21.94 20.34
CA ARG A 635 -17.34 21.60 18.91
C ARG A 635 -17.08 20.13 18.56
N LEU A 636 -16.68 19.31 19.52
CA LEU A 636 -16.22 17.94 19.26
C LEU A 636 -17.39 16.97 19.31
N ILE A 637 -17.70 16.36 18.16
CA ILE A 637 -18.80 15.40 17.99
C ILE A 637 -18.32 13.93 17.92
N ASN A 638 -17.01 13.72 17.89
CA ASN A 638 -16.38 12.44 17.60
C ASN A 638 -16.87 11.29 18.51
N ASN A 639 -16.86 11.48 19.83
CA ASN A 639 -17.29 10.44 20.76
C ASN A 639 -18.81 10.24 20.78
N ILE A 640 -19.59 11.29 20.45
CA ILE A 640 -21.05 11.23 20.32
C ILE A 640 -21.41 10.34 19.12
N MET A 641 -20.83 10.63 17.95
CA MET A 641 -21.08 9.82 16.75
C MET A 641 -20.53 8.40 16.87
N GLN A 642 -19.43 8.20 17.60
CA GLN A 642 -18.89 6.88 17.89
C GLN A 642 -19.82 6.05 18.81
N ALA A 643 -20.48 6.68 19.79
CA ALA A 643 -21.51 6.03 20.61
C ALA A 643 -22.69 5.55 19.74
N VAL A 644 -23.15 6.40 18.82
CA VAL A 644 -24.21 6.06 17.86
C VAL A 644 -23.79 4.89 16.96
N PHE A 645 -22.54 4.85 16.51
CA PHE A 645 -22.01 3.71 15.76
C PHE A 645 -22.07 2.40 16.55
N PHE A 646 -21.59 2.37 17.80
CA PHE A 646 -21.64 1.17 18.62
C PHE A 646 -23.08 0.75 18.95
N ARG A 647 -24.01 1.70 19.06
CA ARG A 647 -25.43 1.42 19.30
C ARG A 647 -26.12 0.76 18.10
N LEU A 648 -25.80 1.22 16.89
CA LEU A 648 -26.58 0.89 15.69
C LEU A 648 -25.91 -0.13 14.77
N SER A 649 -24.58 -0.17 14.70
CA SER A 649 -23.87 -0.97 13.68
C SER A 649 -24.06 -2.48 13.82
N GLY A 650 -24.39 -2.97 15.01
CA GLY A 650 -24.55 -4.40 15.27
C GLY A 650 -23.24 -5.20 15.26
N VAL A 651 -22.08 -4.56 15.09
CA VAL A 651 -20.76 -5.23 15.10
C VAL A 651 -20.45 -5.82 16.49
N LEU A 652 -20.86 -5.11 17.53
CA LEU A 652 -20.77 -5.54 18.92
C LEU A 652 -22.12 -5.30 19.62
N PRO A 653 -22.56 -6.21 20.51
CA PRO A 653 -23.68 -5.91 21.40
C PRO A 653 -23.41 -4.64 22.21
N TYR A 654 -24.37 -3.71 22.23
CA TYR A 654 -24.16 -2.39 22.84
C TYR A 654 -23.75 -2.46 24.31
N GLU A 655 -24.30 -3.41 25.07
CA GLU A 655 -23.98 -3.65 26.48
C GLU A 655 -22.52 -4.07 26.70
N GLN A 656 -21.89 -4.69 25.69
CA GLN A 656 -20.47 -5.04 25.71
C GLN A 656 -19.60 -3.89 25.18
N ALA A 657 -20.08 -3.16 24.17
CA ALA A 657 -19.34 -2.07 23.55
C ALA A 657 -19.16 -0.86 24.48
N LEU A 658 -20.18 -0.49 25.25
CA LEU A 658 -20.18 0.72 26.07
C LEU A 658 -19.07 0.72 27.15
N PRO A 659 -18.91 -0.32 28.00
CA PRO A 659 -17.83 -0.35 28.98
C PRO A 659 -16.42 -0.30 28.35
N LEU A 660 -16.23 -0.99 27.22
CA LEU A 660 -14.96 -0.97 26.48
C LEU A 660 -14.66 0.42 25.93
N PHE A 661 -15.68 1.12 25.44
CA PHE A 661 -15.55 2.46 24.92
C PHE A 661 -15.23 3.48 26.03
N GLU A 662 -15.90 3.39 27.19
CA GLU A 662 -15.61 4.24 28.36
C GLU A 662 -14.18 4.02 28.87
N ALA A 663 -13.72 2.77 28.95
CA ALA A 663 -12.34 2.45 29.31
C ALA A 663 -11.32 3.01 28.29
N ALA A 664 -11.65 2.98 26.99
CA ALA A 664 -10.81 3.56 25.95
C ALA A 664 -10.74 5.09 26.03
N ILE A 665 -11.85 5.76 26.38
CA ILE A 665 -11.91 7.20 26.66
C ILE A 665 -10.98 7.53 27.84
N GLU A 666 -11.10 6.81 28.95
CA GLU A 666 -10.24 7.03 30.12
C GLU A 666 -8.76 6.85 29.78
N LYS A 667 -8.39 5.75 29.11
CA LYS A 667 -7.01 5.47 28.69
C LYS A 667 -6.43 6.58 27.81
N THR A 668 -7.24 7.13 26.91
CA THR A 668 -6.82 8.15 25.94
C THR A 668 -6.68 9.53 26.59
N TYR A 669 -7.60 9.89 27.48
CA TYR A 669 -7.73 11.26 27.99
C TYR A 669 -7.29 11.44 29.46
N LYS A 670 -6.86 10.38 30.16
CA LYS A 670 -6.40 10.48 31.57
C LYS A 670 -5.36 11.59 31.80
N ASN A 671 -4.43 11.77 30.85
CA ASN A 671 -3.38 12.79 30.93
C ASN A 671 -3.91 14.22 30.74
N LYS A 672 -5.18 14.40 30.33
CA LYS A 672 -5.84 15.70 30.18
C LYS A 672 -6.72 16.09 31.39
N GLY A 673 -6.81 15.23 32.41
CA GLY A 673 -7.54 15.47 33.65
C GLY A 673 -8.94 14.86 33.73
N ALA A 674 -9.42 14.63 34.96
CA ALA A 674 -10.67 13.92 35.25
C ALA A 674 -11.93 14.61 34.70
N ASP A 675 -11.96 15.95 34.64
CA ASP A 675 -13.09 16.70 34.08
C ASP A 675 -13.28 16.42 32.58
N VAL A 676 -12.18 16.32 31.82
CA VAL A 676 -12.23 15.96 30.40
C VAL A 676 -12.78 14.56 30.21
N VAL A 677 -12.32 13.58 31.01
CA VAL A 677 -12.83 12.20 30.95
C VAL A 677 -14.32 12.17 31.26
N ARG A 678 -14.77 12.83 32.34
CA ARG A 678 -16.17 12.93 32.73
C ARG A 678 -17.06 13.52 31.64
N LYS A 679 -16.63 14.63 31.02
CA LYS A 679 -17.38 15.27 29.91
C LYS A 679 -17.56 14.34 28.71
N ASN A 680 -16.52 13.56 28.38
CA ASN A 680 -16.60 12.58 27.30
C ASN A 680 -17.60 11.45 27.62
N ILE A 681 -17.57 10.91 28.84
CA ILE A 681 -18.51 9.86 29.27
C ILE A 681 -19.94 10.39 29.28
N LEU A 682 -20.16 11.61 29.80
CA LEU A 682 -21.48 12.26 29.78
C LEU A 682 -22.02 12.43 28.35
N ALA A 683 -21.15 12.85 27.42
CA ALA A 683 -21.52 13.00 26.01
C ALA A 683 -21.94 11.67 25.36
N VAL A 684 -21.34 10.54 25.76
CA VAL A 684 -21.72 9.20 25.28
C VAL A 684 -23.13 8.83 25.75
N GLY A 685 -23.47 9.09 27.01
CA GLY A 685 -24.82 8.87 27.53
C GLY A 685 -25.86 9.71 26.79
N TYR A 686 -25.62 11.03 26.69
CA TYR A 686 -26.55 11.96 26.03
C TYR A 686 -26.72 11.68 24.54
N ALA A 687 -25.73 11.08 23.87
CA ALA A 687 -25.82 10.70 22.48
C ALA A 687 -26.98 9.73 22.22
N ILE A 688 -27.20 8.77 23.11
CA ILE A 688 -28.24 7.74 22.94
C ILE A 688 -29.62 8.32 23.22
N ASP A 689 -29.74 9.16 24.26
CA ASP A 689 -31.01 9.81 24.63
C ASP A 689 -31.50 10.79 23.55
N ASN A 690 -30.59 11.35 22.76
CA ASN A 690 -30.87 12.30 21.68
C ASN A 690 -30.80 11.68 20.27
N LEU A 691 -30.81 10.34 20.16
CA LEU A 691 -30.82 9.64 18.88
C LEU A 691 -32.26 9.35 18.44
N HIS A 692 -32.69 9.97 17.34
CA HIS A 692 -34.06 9.84 16.83
C HIS A 692 -34.11 8.87 15.67
N LYS A 693 -34.98 7.87 15.75
CA LYS A 693 -35.34 7.03 14.60
C LYS A 693 -36.47 7.73 13.82
N ILE A 694 -36.29 7.89 12.51
CA ILE A 694 -37.27 8.53 11.64
C ILE A 694 -38.13 7.46 10.97
N ASP A 695 -39.45 7.60 11.07
CA ASP A 695 -40.40 6.81 10.30
C ASP A 695 -40.47 7.35 8.88
N VAL A 696 -39.60 6.83 8.02
CA VAL A 696 -39.44 7.34 6.65
C VAL A 696 -40.73 7.15 5.85
N PRO A 697 -41.26 8.22 5.21
CA PRO A 697 -42.46 8.15 4.39
C PRO A 697 -42.13 7.58 3.00
N PHE A 698 -41.79 6.29 2.95
CA PHE A 698 -41.28 5.61 1.74
C PHE A 698 -42.17 5.84 0.51
N SER A 699 -43.49 5.74 0.64
CA SER A 699 -44.42 5.94 -0.48
C SER A 699 -44.41 7.36 -1.06
N ARG A 700 -44.11 8.38 -0.23
CA ARG A 700 -43.97 9.78 -0.65
C ARG A 700 -42.60 10.00 -1.29
N TRP A 701 -41.53 9.56 -0.62
CA TRP A 701 -40.15 9.77 -1.09
C TRP A 701 -39.81 8.98 -2.36
N MET A 702 -40.46 7.83 -2.59
CA MET A 702 -40.37 7.09 -3.86
C MET A 702 -40.85 7.89 -5.08
N LYS A 703 -41.62 8.97 -4.88
CA LYS A 703 -42.11 9.83 -5.97
C LYS A 703 -41.23 11.06 -6.21
N CYS A 704 -40.16 11.24 -5.43
CA CYS A 704 -39.22 12.33 -5.63
C CYS A 704 -38.44 12.16 -6.94
N GLU A 705 -38.08 13.27 -7.57
CA GLU A 705 -37.26 13.25 -8.78
C GLU A 705 -35.83 12.77 -8.49
N ARG A 706 -35.23 12.05 -9.44
CA ARG A 706 -33.83 11.61 -9.39
C ARG A 706 -32.88 12.75 -9.81
N LEU A 707 -33.07 13.92 -9.23
CA LEU A 707 -32.28 15.12 -9.49
C LEU A 707 -31.70 15.62 -8.16
N ASP A 708 -30.39 15.87 -8.16
CA ASP A 708 -29.74 16.62 -7.08
C ASP A 708 -29.98 18.12 -7.25
N HIS A 709 -29.73 18.89 -6.19
CA HIS A 709 -29.82 20.34 -6.28
C HIS A 709 -28.75 20.89 -7.24
N SER A 710 -29.18 21.73 -8.18
CA SER A 710 -28.25 22.50 -9.01
C SER A 710 -27.62 23.61 -8.18
N LYS A 711 -26.29 23.71 -8.21
CA LYS A 711 -25.59 24.87 -7.65
C LYS A 711 -25.98 26.12 -8.47
N PRO A 712 -26.43 27.21 -7.83
CA PRO A 712 -26.67 28.47 -8.52
C PRO A 712 -25.38 28.95 -9.18
N ARG A 713 -25.44 29.32 -10.46
CA ARG A 713 -24.30 29.83 -11.24
C ARG A 713 -24.56 31.28 -11.64
N SER A 714 -23.49 32.07 -11.66
CA SER A 714 -23.51 33.44 -12.17
C SER A 714 -23.52 33.49 -13.70
N GLY A 715 -23.02 32.45 -14.37
CA GLY A 715 -22.83 32.40 -15.81
C GLY A 715 -21.45 32.91 -16.26
N GLU A 716 -20.71 33.57 -15.37
CA GLU A 716 -19.37 34.11 -15.63
C GLU A 716 -18.25 33.08 -15.39
N GLU A 717 -18.58 31.91 -14.82
CA GLU A 717 -17.60 30.87 -14.50
C GLU A 717 -16.91 30.36 -15.78
N PRO A 718 -15.57 30.24 -15.85
CA PRO A 718 -14.88 29.61 -16.97
C PRO A 718 -15.31 28.15 -17.20
N ALA A 719 -15.20 27.66 -18.45
CA ALA A 719 -15.52 26.28 -18.79
C ALA A 719 -14.78 25.25 -17.92
N PHE A 720 -13.46 25.45 -17.70
CA PHE A 720 -12.67 24.59 -16.81
C PHE A 720 -13.25 24.50 -15.39
N VAL A 721 -13.82 25.59 -14.86
CA VAL A 721 -14.46 25.57 -13.54
C VAL A 721 -15.71 24.70 -13.59
N ARG A 722 -16.56 24.93 -14.58
CA ARG A 722 -17.87 24.29 -14.71
C ARG A 722 -17.80 22.80 -15.01
N ASP A 723 -16.83 22.41 -15.83
CA ASP A 723 -16.79 21.09 -16.45
C ASP A 723 -15.79 20.16 -15.75
N VAL A 724 -14.75 20.72 -15.10
CA VAL A 724 -13.66 19.98 -14.44
C VAL A 724 -13.63 20.25 -12.94
N LEU A 725 -13.40 21.50 -12.54
CA LEU A 725 -13.14 21.84 -11.13
C LEU A 725 -14.34 21.55 -10.22
N ASP A 726 -15.55 21.87 -10.66
CA ASP A 726 -16.76 21.60 -9.91
C ASP A 726 -16.91 20.09 -9.66
N LYS A 727 -16.70 19.26 -10.68
CA LYS A 727 -16.73 17.79 -10.53
C LYS A 727 -15.69 17.30 -9.52
N ILE A 728 -14.46 17.85 -9.55
CA ILE A 728 -13.43 17.50 -8.56
C ILE A 728 -13.87 17.89 -7.14
N HIS A 729 -14.35 19.12 -6.95
CA HIS A 729 -14.80 19.61 -5.64
C HIS A 729 -16.03 18.88 -5.10
N THR A 730 -16.92 18.39 -5.98
CA THR A 730 -18.08 17.58 -5.60
C THR A 730 -17.77 16.08 -5.60
N ARG A 731 -16.48 15.68 -5.57
CA ARG A 731 -16.04 14.27 -5.48
C ARG A 731 -16.46 13.39 -6.68
N LEU A 732 -16.78 14.01 -7.81
CA LEU A 732 -17.08 13.35 -9.09
C LEU A 732 -15.89 13.41 -10.06
N GLY A 733 -14.67 13.68 -9.58
CA GLY A 733 -13.47 13.73 -10.41
C GLY A 733 -13.19 12.44 -11.17
N ASP A 734 -13.57 11.28 -10.62
CA ASP A 734 -13.42 9.98 -11.30
C ASP A 734 -14.34 9.80 -12.52
N SER A 735 -15.38 10.63 -12.65
CA SER A 735 -16.27 10.65 -13.82
C SER A 735 -15.71 11.47 -14.99
N LEU A 736 -14.60 12.16 -14.80
CA LEU A 736 -13.93 12.91 -15.87
C LEU A 736 -13.22 11.94 -16.81
N THR A 737 -13.45 12.11 -18.11
CA THR A 737 -12.76 11.35 -19.15
C THR A 737 -11.36 11.88 -19.40
N VAL A 738 -10.54 11.15 -20.15
CA VAL A 738 -9.17 11.57 -20.50
C VAL A 738 -9.17 12.90 -21.27
N SER A 739 -10.14 13.13 -22.16
CA SER A 739 -10.21 14.37 -22.95
C SER A 739 -10.52 15.63 -22.14
N ALA A 740 -10.96 15.49 -20.88
CA ALA A 740 -11.19 16.62 -19.98
C ALA A 740 -9.89 17.30 -19.50
N PHE A 741 -8.73 16.67 -19.71
CA PHE A 741 -7.44 17.15 -19.21
C PHE A 741 -6.50 17.58 -20.35
N GLN A 742 -5.74 18.65 -20.11
CA GLN A 742 -4.69 19.09 -21.03
C GLN A 742 -3.45 18.18 -20.89
N PRO A 743 -2.92 17.64 -22.01
CA PRO A 743 -1.63 16.95 -22.01
C PRO A 743 -0.54 17.83 -21.36
N GLY A 744 0.32 17.21 -20.54
CA GLY A 744 1.33 17.94 -19.76
C GLY A 744 0.81 18.58 -18.47
N GLY A 745 -0.47 18.44 -18.13
CA GLY A 745 -1.02 18.81 -16.82
C GLY A 745 -1.22 20.31 -16.59
N THR A 746 -1.35 21.10 -17.67
CA THR A 746 -1.55 22.55 -17.55
C THR A 746 -2.96 22.88 -17.06
N VAL A 747 -3.06 23.82 -16.11
CA VAL A 747 -4.34 24.31 -15.56
C VAL A 747 -4.38 25.85 -15.59
N PRO A 748 -5.54 26.47 -15.83
CA PRO A 748 -5.62 27.92 -15.88
C PRO A 748 -5.57 28.57 -14.47
N LEU A 749 -5.11 29.82 -14.40
CA LEU A 749 -4.94 30.58 -13.14
C LEU A 749 -6.26 31.14 -12.60
N GLY A 750 -6.26 31.55 -11.32
CA GLY A 750 -7.38 32.28 -10.72
C GLY A 750 -8.61 31.45 -10.40
N MET A 751 -8.51 30.12 -10.38
CA MET A 751 -9.68 29.24 -10.22
C MET A 751 -10.26 29.21 -8.80
N THR A 752 -9.47 29.55 -7.78
CA THR A 752 -9.89 29.56 -6.37
C THR A 752 -11.01 30.55 -6.07
N GLN A 753 -11.14 31.61 -6.86
CA GLN A 753 -12.20 32.62 -6.69
C GLN A 753 -13.61 32.01 -6.81
N TRP A 754 -13.75 30.90 -7.54
CA TRP A 754 -15.01 30.20 -7.79
C TRP A 754 -15.32 29.11 -6.76
N GLY A 755 -14.36 28.73 -5.92
CA GLY A 755 -14.54 27.64 -4.96
C GLY A 755 -15.60 27.96 -3.89
N LYS A 756 -15.65 29.21 -3.42
CA LYS A 756 -16.62 29.77 -2.43
C LYS A 756 -17.09 28.75 -1.37
N ARG A 757 -16.13 28.07 -0.73
CA ARG A 757 -16.38 26.90 0.14
C ARG A 757 -17.24 27.20 1.37
N GLY A 758 -17.24 28.43 1.89
CA GLY A 758 -18.09 28.82 3.02
C GLY A 758 -17.88 28.01 4.30
N VAL A 759 -16.66 27.51 4.57
CA VAL A 759 -16.39 26.57 5.68
C VAL A 759 -16.09 27.25 7.03
N ALA A 760 -16.04 28.59 7.08
CA ALA A 760 -15.78 29.32 8.30
C ALA A 760 -16.99 29.23 9.25
N GLN A 761 -16.75 28.96 10.54
CA GLN A 761 -17.81 28.94 11.55
C GLN A 761 -18.31 30.34 11.92
N ALA A 762 -17.43 31.34 11.79
CA ALA A 762 -17.73 32.74 12.01
C ALA A 762 -16.94 33.59 11.02
N ILE A 763 -17.47 34.77 10.69
CA ILE A 763 -16.82 35.76 9.82
C ILE A 763 -16.64 37.08 10.58
N PRO A 764 -15.54 37.81 10.37
CA PRO A 764 -15.38 39.13 10.96
C PRO A 764 -16.40 40.10 10.36
N VAL A 765 -17.08 40.86 11.21
CA VAL A 765 -17.99 41.93 10.82
C VAL A 765 -17.32 43.26 11.16
N VAL A 766 -17.12 44.12 10.16
CA VAL A 766 -16.43 45.40 10.34
C VAL A 766 -17.37 46.41 10.99
N ASP A 767 -16.90 47.04 12.06
CA ASP A 767 -17.52 48.21 12.67
C ASP A 767 -16.87 49.46 12.07
N MET A 768 -17.59 50.14 11.18
CA MET A 768 -17.06 51.29 10.44
C MET A 768 -16.80 52.50 11.32
N ASP A 769 -17.51 52.63 12.46
CA ASP A 769 -17.32 53.74 13.40
C ASP A 769 -16.01 53.60 14.19
N LYS A 770 -15.50 52.36 14.32
CA LYS A 770 -14.22 52.05 14.95
C LYS A 770 -13.08 51.86 13.95
N CYS A 771 -13.38 51.82 12.66
CA CYS A 771 -12.40 51.56 11.62
C CYS A 771 -11.49 52.77 11.38
N THR A 772 -10.18 52.59 11.56
CA THR A 772 -9.18 53.64 11.29
C THR A 772 -8.65 53.61 9.85
N GLN A 773 -9.27 52.83 8.95
CA GLN A 773 -8.85 52.67 7.54
C GLN A 773 -7.39 52.26 7.35
N CYS A 774 -6.80 51.58 8.34
CA CYS A 774 -5.37 51.23 8.32
C CYS A 774 -5.00 50.05 7.42
N ASN A 775 -5.97 49.37 6.78
CA ASN A 775 -5.80 48.18 5.94
C ASN A 775 -5.06 46.98 6.57
N LYS A 776 -4.77 47.01 7.88
CA LYS A 776 -4.10 45.90 8.57
C LYS A 776 -4.88 44.60 8.47
N CYS A 777 -6.21 44.65 8.59
CA CYS A 777 -7.07 43.46 8.46
C CYS A 777 -6.93 42.77 7.09
N SER A 778 -6.81 43.55 6.00
CA SER A 778 -6.59 43.00 4.66
C SER A 778 -5.19 42.41 4.52
N ALA A 779 -4.16 43.09 5.05
CA ALA A 779 -2.76 42.66 4.91
C ALA A 779 -2.43 41.38 5.71
N ILE A 780 -3.13 41.13 6.82
CA ILE A 780 -2.93 39.94 7.66
C ILE A 780 -3.80 38.75 7.26
N CYS A 781 -4.75 38.94 6.33
CA CYS A 781 -5.66 37.87 5.93
C CYS A 781 -4.87 36.81 5.13
N PRO A 782 -4.84 35.54 5.57
CA PRO A 782 -4.07 34.49 4.90
C PRO A 782 -4.76 33.90 3.66
N HIS A 783 -5.94 34.42 3.30
CA HIS A 783 -6.79 34.02 2.16
C HIS A 783 -7.40 35.28 1.54
#